data_AF-A0ABD2RS19-F1
#
_entry.id   AF-A0ABD2RS19-F1
#
_cell.length_a   1.000
_cell.length_b   1.000
_cell.length_c   1.000
_cell.angle_alpha   90.00
_cell.angle_beta   90.00
_cell.angle_gamma   90.00
#
_symmetry.space_group_name_H-M   'P 1'
#
loop_
_entity.id
_entity.type
_entity.pdbx_description
1 polymer ?
#
loop_
_entity_poly.entity_id
_entity_poly.type
_entity_poly.pdbx_seq_one_letter_code
_entity_poly.pdbx_strand_id
1 'polypeptide(L)'
;MSVKYWVYKQKINLSLRLRKMMKCICSGEQLRIEDIIPSSESLATRDYSASGYSSRAGDDAKADTSNIEEAESSLRESGILNYEEARALLGRLEYQKGNIEAALHVFEGIDIAAVVPKIKLSIARRGEVPRRNSLSDAIPPMSMHAVSLLFEAILLKATSLQALGRFTEAAQSCTVILDTIESALPDGLPENFSTDCKLLETLNKAVELLPELWKLACAPQEAILSYRRALLYCWNLDVETRSKIEKEYAVFLLYSGTDAAPPNLRAQAEGSFIPRNNVEEAILLLLVLLRRYILNKIVWDPSILDHLSFALSIAGEFRALARQVEELLPGIVVRRQKYTILALCYYAEGEDMAALNLLRNLMNNRDNKNGIFELVLAAKICAEYPNLLEEGMGYAREVLPKIEGKCNQMASVAKCLLGLLLSGRSRAIVSDSERTSRLCEALESLDSAHKMTGGRNPNVLFYLSLENAEQRKLDIALYYAKQLLKLEGGSTVKGWLLLARILSAQKRYIDAESIINAALDETGKWNQGELLRTKAKLQIAQGHLRDAVETYTHLLAVLQVQRKSFGVQKKLLKNMRNNSRSLEMETWHDLANLYTNLSQWRDAEVCLIKSEAINPHSASRCHSAGLLYQARGLYKEALQSFQKSLDTEPNHVPSLVSTAIVLRQLDGQSLPVMKSFLTDALRLDRTNPSAWYNLGLVYKSETGVSALEAAECFEAAELLQESAPVEPFR
;
A
#
# COMPACT_ATOMS: atom_id res chain seq x y z
N MET A 1 42.32 4.68 1.36
CA MET A 1 41.89 5.32 0.09
C MET A 1 41.11 4.37 -0.85
N SER A 2 40.16 3.54 -0.38
CA SER A 2 39.44 2.59 -1.28
C SER A 2 37.91 2.71 -1.29
N VAL A 3 37.29 3.48 -0.40
CA VAL A 3 35.81 3.59 -0.34
C VAL A 3 35.26 4.60 -1.37
N LYS A 4 35.94 5.74 -1.59
CA LYS A 4 35.54 6.73 -2.61
C LYS A 4 35.64 6.18 -4.04
N TYR A 5 36.61 5.30 -4.32
CA TYR A 5 36.78 4.67 -5.63
C TYR A 5 35.70 3.60 -5.90
N TRP A 6 35.23 2.91 -4.85
CA TRP A 6 34.16 1.90 -4.97
C TRP A 6 32.79 2.53 -5.24
N VAL A 7 32.46 3.63 -4.56
CA VAL A 7 31.22 4.40 -4.77
C VAL A 7 31.19 5.04 -6.18
N TYR A 8 32.34 5.52 -6.66
CA TYR A 8 32.45 6.08 -8.02
C TYR A 8 32.28 4.99 -9.11
N LYS A 9 32.85 3.80 -8.89
CA LYS A 9 32.69 2.65 -9.80
C LYS A 9 31.27 2.07 -9.80
N GLN A 10 30.54 2.13 -8.68
CA GLN A 10 29.13 1.73 -8.61
C GLN A 10 28.19 2.72 -9.31
N LYS A 11 28.44 4.04 -9.21
CA LYS A 11 27.70 5.05 -9.98
C LYS A 11 27.91 4.92 -11.49
N ILE A 12 29.13 4.58 -11.93
CA ILE A 12 29.43 4.33 -13.35
C ILE A 12 28.78 3.02 -13.85
N ASN A 13 28.73 1.97 -13.02
CA ASN A 13 28.07 0.72 -13.41
C ASN A 13 26.53 0.81 -13.41
N LEU A 14 25.92 1.62 -12.54
CA LEU A 14 24.47 1.93 -12.62
C LEU A 14 24.16 2.81 -13.82
N SER A 15 24.99 3.81 -14.13
CA SER A 15 24.78 4.65 -15.33
C SER A 15 25.00 3.86 -16.62
N LEU A 16 25.96 2.92 -16.68
CA LEU A 16 26.14 2.01 -17.81
C LEU A 16 25.05 0.94 -17.94
N ARG A 17 24.45 0.46 -16.84
CA ARG A 17 23.29 -0.45 -16.88
C ARG A 17 22.01 0.26 -17.29
N LEU A 18 21.79 1.49 -16.83
CA LEU A 18 20.70 2.36 -17.33
C LEU A 18 20.91 2.71 -18.81
N ARG A 19 22.16 2.94 -19.25
CA ARG A 19 22.49 3.17 -20.68
C ARG A 19 22.43 1.91 -21.54
N LYS A 20 22.56 0.70 -20.97
CA LYS A 20 22.33 -0.58 -21.66
C LYS A 20 20.86 -0.98 -21.69
N MET A 21 20.07 -0.65 -20.66
CA MET A 21 18.60 -0.77 -20.69
C MET A 21 17.97 0.24 -21.66
N MET A 22 18.48 1.47 -21.73
CA MET A 22 18.07 2.44 -22.76
C MET A 22 18.61 2.15 -24.16
N LYS A 23 19.56 1.19 -24.31
CA LYS A 23 20.01 0.68 -25.62
C LYS A 23 19.31 -0.60 -26.05
N CYS A 24 18.39 -1.14 -25.25
CA CYS A 24 17.53 -2.27 -25.64
C CYS A 24 16.10 -1.84 -26.05
N ILE A 25 15.86 -0.53 -26.19
CA ILE A 25 14.63 0.04 -26.76
C ILE A 25 14.90 0.63 -28.16
N CYS A 26 16.15 0.61 -28.63
CA CYS A 26 16.55 1.04 -29.96
C CYS A 26 17.19 -0.10 -30.76
N SER A 27 16.60 -1.30 -30.73
CA SER A 27 16.76 -2.27 -31.81
C SER A 27 15.52 -2.17 -32.68
N GLY A 28 15.61 -1.35 -33.72
CA GLY A 28 14.64 -1.32 -34.79
C GLY A 28 14.62 -2.69 -35.48
N GLU A 29 13.68 -3.53 -35.07
CA GLU A 29 13.13 -4.52 -35.99
C GLU A 29 12.05 -3.82 -36.79
N GLN A 30 12.24 -3.87 -38.11
CA GLN A 30 11.42 -3.27 -39.15
C GLN A 30 9.96 -3.66 -38.97
N LEU A 31 9.12 -2.74 -38.51
CA LEU A 31 7.68 -2.83 -38.74
C LEU A 31 7.40 -2.26 -40.12
N ARG A 32 7.11 -3.20 -41.01
CA ARG A 32 6.69 -3.02 -42.39
C ARG A 32 5.54 -2.00 -42.45
N ILE A 33 5.65 -1.11 -43.42
CA ILE A 33 4.60 -0.21 -43.87
C ILE A 33 3.65 -1.05 -44.75
N GLU A 34 2.71 -1.74 -44.13
CA GLU A 34 1.50 -2.31 -44.74
C GLU A 34 0.44 -2.14 -43.64
N ASP A 35 -0.60 -1.30 -43.74
CA ASP A 35 -1.52 -1.08 -44.85
C ASP A 35 -1.79 0.41 -45.10
N ILE A 36 -1.43 0.88 -46.29
CA ILE A 36 -1.97 2.12 -46.86
C ILE A 36 -3.33 1.74 -47.46
N ILE A 37 -4.41 1.98 -46.74
CA ILE A 37 -5.75 1.97 -47.33
C ILE A 37 -5.89 3.28 -48.12
N PRO A 38 -6.05 3.24 -49.46
CA PRO A 38 -6.24 4.44 -50.25
C PRO A 38 -7.64 4.99 -49.97
N SER A 39 -7.75 6.20 -49.42
CA SER A 39 -9.03 6.92 -49.39
C SER A 39 -9.16 7.76 -50.65
N SER A 40 -10.31 7.59 -51.30
CA SER A 40 -10.71 8.04 -52.63
C SER A 40 -10.19 9.42 -53.06
N GLU A 41 -9.58 9.41 -54.24
CA GLU A 41 -9.16 10.57 -55.04
C GLU A 41 -10.29 11.60 -55.16
N SER A 42 -10.05 12.82 -54.70
CA SER A 42 -10.76 13.99 -55.18
C SER A 42 -10.20 14.35 -56.56
N LEU A 43 -11.09 14.49 -57.55
CA LEU A 43 -10.85 14.79 -58.97
C LEU A 43 -9.86 15.94 -59.32
N ALA A 44 -9.34 16.68 -58.34
CA ALA A 44 -8.45 17.81 -58.56
C ALA A 44 -6.95 17.45 -58.69
N THR A 45 -6.54 16.20 -58.40
CA THR A 45 -5.12 15.82 -58.38
C THR A 45 -4.60 15.12 -59.65
N ARG A 46 -5.42 14.95 -60.69
CA ARG A 46 -5.05 14.11 -61.84
C ARG A 46 -4.18 14.80 -62.90
N ASP A 47 -4.03 16.12 -62.86
CA ASP A 47 -3.46 16.86 -64.00
C ASP A 47 -2.04 17.40 -63.79
N TYR A 48 -1.37 17.10 -62.66
CA TYR A 48 -0.03 17.62 -62.36
C TYR A 48 1.11 16.58 -62.32
N SER A 49 0.83 15.29 -62.54
CA SER A 49 1.85 14.24 -62.48
C SER A 49 2.56 13.96 -63.82
N ALA A 50 2.82 14.98 -64.63
CA ALA A 50 3.48 14.83 -65.93
C ALA A 50 4.40 16.01 -66.30
N SER A 51 5.42 16.28 -65.48
CA SER A 51 6.62 16.96 -65.97
C SER A 51 7.82 16.53 -65.13
N GLY A 52 8.64 15.65 -65.71
CA GLY A 52 9.84 15.14 -65.06
C GLY A 52 10.94 16.19 -64.99
N TYR A 53 11.54 16.32 -63.81
CA TYR A 53 12.93 16.78 -63.68
C TYR A 53 13.67 15.85 -62.74
N SER A 54 14.67 15.18 -63.31
CA SER A 54 15.70 14.41 -62.62
C SER A 54 16.79 15.38 -62.18
N SER A 55 17.15 15.40 -60.90
CA SER A 55 18.40 16.00 -60.43
C SER A 55 19.15 15.06 -59.48
N ARG A 56 20.44 14.95 -59.75
CA ARG A 56 21.44 14.11 -59.09
C ARG A 56 21.74 14.60 -57.68
N ALA A 57 22.15 13.65 -56.84
CA ALA A 57 22.67 13.85 -55.49
C ALA A 57 24.00 14.62 -55.48
N GLY A 58 24.13 15.56 -54.54
CA GLY A 58 25.39 16.21 -54.17
C GLY A 58 25.19 17.59 -53.54
N ASP A 59 25.63 17.72 -52.29
CA ASP A 59 26.00 18.93 -51.53
C ASP A 59 24.95 19.71 -50.71
N ASP A 60 25.20 19.67 -49.39
CA ASP A 60 24.86 20.62 -48.31
C ASP A 60 23.56 21.44 -48.41
N ALA A 61 22.48 20.85 -47.89
CA ALA A 61 21.16 21.44 -47.77
C ALA A 61 21.11 22.60 -46.74
N LYS A 62 21.27 23.84 -47.22
CA LYS A 62 20.41 24.93 -46.74
C LYS A 62 19.10 24.81 -47.52
N ALA A 63 18.02 24.47 -46.83
CA ALA A 63 16.71 24.20 -47.43
C ALA A 63 16.27 25.33 -48.38
N ASP A 64 15.89 24.94 -49.59
CA ASP A 64 15.45 25.78 -50.69
C ASP A 64 14.14 26.52 -50.38
N THR A 65 14.22 27.77 -49.90
CA THR A 65 13.03 28.64 -49.78
C THR A 65 12.42 28.98 -51.15
N SER A 66 13.26 29.03 -52.19
CA SER A 66 12.86 29.31 -53.59
C SER A 66 11.92 28.25 -54.16
N ASN A 67 12.19 26.97 -53.89
CA ASN A 67 11.41 25.85 -54.46
C ASN A 67 10.01 25.74 -53.82
N ILE A 68 9.87 26.15 -52.56
CA ILE A 68 8.59 26.17 -51.84
C ILE A 68 7.71 27.31 -52.37
N GLU A 69 8.28 28.50 -52.60
CA GLU A 69 7.56 29.66 -53.12
C GLU A 69 7.10 29.46 -54.58
N GLU A 70 7.89 28.77 -55.41
CA GLU A 70 7.54 28.43 -56.79
C GLU A 70 6.44 27.34 -56.88
N ALA A 71 6.47 26.35 -55.98
CA ALA A 71 5.39 25.37 -55.86
C ALA A 71 4.10 26.01 -55.32
N GLU A 72 4.22 26.97 -54.40
CA GLU A 72 3.12 27.76 -53.84
C GLU A 72 2.47 28.66 -54.90
N SER A 73 3.25 29.35 -55.74
CA SER A 73 2.74 30.17 -56.83
C SER A 73 2.04 29.31 -57.89
N SER A 74 2.60 28.14 -58.23
CA SER A 74 2.01 27.19 -59.18
C SER A 74 0.63 26.67 -58.74
N LEU A 75 0.46 26.38 -57.44
CA LEU A 75 -0.84 25.97 -56.89
C LEU A 75 -1.85 27.11 -56.88
N ARG A 76 -1.41 28.36 -56.78
CA ARG A 76 -2.28 29.56 -56.84
C ARG A 76 -2.64 29.98 -58.25
N GLU A 77 -1.72 29.83 -59.19
CA GLU A 77 -1.93 30.10 -60.61
C GLU A 77 -3.02 29.19 -61.21
N SER A 78 -3.26 28.02 -60.60
CA SER A 78 -4.41 27.16 -60.91
C SER A 78 -5.78 27.74 -60.48
N GLY A 79 -5.81 28.84 -59.71
CA GLY A 79 -6.99 29.67 -59.46
C GLY A 79 -8.02 29.13 -58.46
N ILE A 80 -7.76 27.99 -57.81
CA ILE A 80 -8.78 27.25 -57.03
C ILE A 80 -8.57 27.32 -55.51
N LEU A 81 -7.37 27.66 -55.01
CA LEU A 81 -6.99 27.52 -53.59
C LEU A 81 -6.52 28.83 -52.96
N ASN A 82 -6.90 29.06 -51.70
CA ASN A 82 -6.43 30.21 -50.92
C ASN A 82 -4.95 30.07 -50.50
N TYR A 83 -4.32 31.18 -50.10
CA TYR A 83 -2.92 31.23 -49.62
C TYR A 83 -2.64 30.13 -48.59
N GLU A 84 -3.52 30.01 -47.59
CA GLU A 84 -3.35 29.10 -46.47
C GLU A 84 -3.65 27.64 -46.86
N GLU A 85 -4.56 27.41 -47.82
CA GLU A 85 -4.93 26.08 -48.32
C GLU A 85 -3.82 25.47 -49.20
N ALA A 86 -3.18 26.29 -50.05
CA ALA A 86 -2.06 25.86 -50.88
C ALA A 86 -0.86 25.40 -50.03
N ARG A 87 -0.55 26.13 -48.95
CA ARG A 87 0.51 25.74 -48.00
C ARG A 87 0.15 24.49 -47.20
N ALA A 88 -1.10 24.35 -46.77
CA ALA A 88 -1.57 23.14 -46.08
C ALA A 88 -1.39 21.88 -46.94
N LEU A 89 -1.72 21.95 -48.23
CA LEU A 89 -1.52 20.84 -49.18
C LEU A 89 -0.03 20.57 -49.47
N LEU A 90 0.77 21.61 -49.69
CA LEU A 90 2.21 21.47 -49.92
C LEU A 90 2.91 20.82 -48.72
N GLY A 91 2.59 21.26 -47.50
CA GLY A 91 3.15 20.68 -46.27
C GLY A 91 2.74 19.21 -46.08
N ARG A 92 1.51 18.85 -46.44
CA ARG A 92 1.04 17.45 -46.44
C ARG A 92 1.84 16.60 -47.43
N LEU A 93 2.11 17.10 -48.63
CA LEU A 93 2.90 16.38 -49.64
C LEU A 93 4.34 16.15 -49.18
N GLU A 94 4.99 17.17 -48.61
CA GLU A 94 6.35 17.03 -48.08
C GLU A 94 6.42 16.10 -46.87
N TYR A 95 5.38 16.12 -46.01
CA TYR A 95 5.27 15.18 -44.91
C TYR A 95 5.14 13.72 -45.41
N GLN A 96 4.32 13.49 -46.44
CA GLN A 96 4.16 12.16 -47.06
C GLN A 96 5.44 11.65 -47.74
N LYS A 97 6.27 12.56 -48.27
CA LYS A 97 7.61 12.23 -48.81
C LYS A 97 8.63 11.88 -47.73
N GLY A 98 8.32 12.11 -46.44
CA GLY A 98 9.20 11.87 -45.31
C GLY A 98 10.14 13.02 -44.95
N ASN A 99 9.99 14.18 -45.60
CA ASN A 99 10.81 15.37 -45.35
C ASN A 99 10.23 16.20 -44.19
N ILE A 100 10.44 15.74 -42.94
CA ILE A 100 9.79 16.31 -41.75
C ILE A 100 10.17 17.79 -41.52
N GLU A 101 11.44 18.17 -41.73
CA GLU A 101 11.92 19.54 -41.53
C GLU A 101 11.38 20.52 -42.57
N ALA A 102 11.34 20.11 -43.84
CA ALA A 102 10.76 20.90 -44.93
C ALA A 102 9.25 21.08 -44.73
N ALA A 103 8.54 20.00 -44.36
CA ALA A 103 7.12 20.07 -44.02
C ALA A 103 6.86 21.04 -42.86
N LEU A 104 7.69 20.99 -41.80
CA LEU A 104 7.57 21.92 -40.67
C LEU A 104 7.76 23.37 -41.10
N HIS A 105 8.75 23.67 -41.94
CA HIS A 105 8.98 25.02 -42.46
C HIS A 105 7.77 25.54 -43.24
N VAL A 106 7.16 24.69 -44.07
CA VAL A 106 5.92 25.03 -44.80
C VAL A 106 4.76 25.30 -43.84
N PHE A 107 4.60 24.48 -42.79
CA PHE A 107 3.54 24.65 -41.79
C PHE A 107 3.77 25.85 -40.85
N GLU A 108 5.01 26.23 -40.56
CA GLU A 108 5.34 27.46 -39.81
C GLU A 108 4.97 28.72 -40.60
N GLY A 109 4.94 28.65 -41.94
CA GLY A 109 4.48 29.73 -42.81
C GLY A 109 2.96 29.96 -42.83
N ILE A 110 2.15 29.13 -42.17
CA ILE A 110 0.70 29.35 -42.09
C ILE A 110 0.42 30.32 -40.93
N ASP A 111 -0.18 31.49 -41.23
CA ASP A 111 -0.60 32.44 -40.20
C ASP A 111 -1.86 31.95 -39.48
N ILE A 112 -1.65 31.12 -38.46
CA ILE A 112 -2.71 30.54 -37.63
C ILE A 112 -3.56 31.65 -36.97
N ALA A 113 -2.97 32.77 -36.56
CA ALA A 113 -3.69 33.84 -35.87
C ALA A 113 -4.71 34.55 -36.78
N ALA A 114 -4.39 34.72 -38.06
CA ALA A 114 -5.31 35.29 -39.05
C ALA A 114 -6.45 34.33 -39.44
N VAL A 115 -6.21 33.02 -39.38
CA VAL A 115 -7.13 31.98 -39.85
C VAL A 115 -8.13 31.55 -38.76
N VAL A 116 -7.71 31.49 -37.49
CA VAL A 116 -8.54 31.05 -36.35
C VAL A 116 -9.91 31.76 -36.25
N PRO A 117 -10.02 33.10 -36.39
CA PRO A 117 -11.32 33.79 -36.36
C PRO A 117 -12.24 33.39 -37.52
N LYS A 118 -11.68 33.14 -38.72
CA LYS A 118 -12.44 32.71 -39.91
C LYS A 118 -12.99 31.28 -39.72
N ILE A 119 -12.16 30.38 -39.16
CA ILE A 119 -12.56 29.01 -38.80
C ILE A 119 -13.68 29.05 -37.78
N LYS A 120 -13.52 29.81 -36.69
CA LYS A 120 -14.50 29.93 -35.60
C LYS A 120 -15.88 30.34 -36.11
N LEU A 121 -15.93 31.39 -36.95
CA LEU A 121 -17.17 31.91 -37.52
C LEU A 121 -17.85 30.87 -38.44
N SER A 122 -17.07 30.09 -39.18
CA SER A 122 -17.56 29.05 -40.08
C SER A 122 -18.16 27.86 -39.31
N ILE A 123 -17.55 27.47 -38.19
CA ILE A 123 -18.04 26.40 -37.31
C ILE A 123 -19.31 26.82 -36.55
N ALA A 124 -19.32 28.03 -35.98
CA ALA A 124 -20.45 28.54 -35.20
C ALA A 124 -21.75 28.61 -36.03
N ARG A 125 -21.67 29.05 -37.29
CA ARG A 125 -22.81 29.11 -38.22
C ARG A 125 -23.44 27.74 -38.54
N ARG A 126 -22.71 26.63 -38.33
CA ARG A 126 -23.23 25.27 -38.52
C ARG A 126 -23.94 24.73 -37.28
N GLY A 127 -23.57 25.21 -36.09
CA GLY A 127 -24.21 24.84 -34.82
C GLY A 127 -25.56 25.53 -34.59
N GLU A 128 -25.80 26.67 -35.22
CA GLU A 128 -27.07 27.39 -35.13
C GLU A 128 -28.12 26.81 -36.10
N VAL A 129 -29.28 26.38 -35.57
CA VAL A 129 -30.50 26.16 -36.37
C VAL A 129 -30.83 27.49 -37.06
N PRO A 130 -31.09 27.54 -38.39
CA PRO A 130 -31.13 28.79 -39.13
C PRO A 130 -32.28 29.68 -38.62
N ARG A 131 -31.96 30.66 -37.77
CA ARG A 131 -32.86 31.78 -37.50
C ARG A 131 -32.69 32.77 -38.64
N ARG A 132 -33.77 32.94 -39.40
CA ARG A 132 -33.84 33.88 -40.51
C ARG A 132 -33.38 35.28 -40.09
N ASN A 133 -32.43 35.78 -40.87
CA ASN A 133 -32.15 37.19 -41.16
C ASN A 133 -31.67 38.08 -40.01
N SER A 134 -30.35 38.27 -39.97
CA SER A 134 -29.78 39.61 -39.78
C SER A 134 -28.46 39.71 -40.54
N LEU A 135 -28.47 40.49 -41.61
CA LEU A 135 -27.26 40.94 -42.33
C LEU A 135 -26.47 41.89 -41.42
N SER A 136 -25.23 41.54 -41.11
CA SER A 136 -24.20 42.53 -40.75
C SER A 136 -22.87 42.11 -41.39
N ASP A 137 -22.14 43.09 -41.89
CA ASP A 137 -20.80 42.98 -42.51
C ASP A 137 -19.86 42.08 -41.69
N ALA A 138 -19.76 40.82 -42.08
CA ALA A 138 -18.89 39.85 -41.45
C ALA A 138 -18.11 39.10 -42.53
N ILE A 139 -16.83 38.85 -42.21
CA ILE A 139 -15.84 38.12 -43.01
C ILE A 139 -16.51 36.88 -43.64
N PRO A 140 -16.34 36.63 -44.96
CA PRO A 140 -16.98 35.50 -45.62
C PRO A 140 -16.56 34.17 -44.97
N PRO A 141 -17.50 33.26 -44.69
CA PRO A 141 -17.19 31.97 -44.08
C PRO A 141 -16.38 31.10 -45.04
N MET A 142 -15.43 30.35 -44.51
CA MET A 142 -14.64 29.38 -45.28
C MET A 142 -15.46 28.10 -45.52
N SER A 143 -15.08 27.33 -46.54
CA SER A 143 -15.68 26.00 -46.75
C SER A 143 -15.25 25.04 -45.63
N MET A 144 -16.12 24.09 -45.25
CA MET A 144 -15.78 23.07 -44.24
C MET A 144 -14.61 22.19 -44.68
N HIS A 145 -14.42 22.02 -45.99
CA HIS A 145 -13.27 21.32 -46.54
C HIS A 145 -11.95 22.06 -46.25
N ALA A 146 -11.94 23.39 -46.43
CA ALA A 146 -10.79 24.21 -46.09
C ALA A 146 -10.50 24.19 -44.59
N VAL A 147 -11.53 24.22 -43.74
CA VAL A 147 -11.39 24.07 -42.28
C VAL A 147 -10.76 22.72 -41.92
N SER A 148 -11.24 21.63 -42.53
CA SER A 148 -10.67 20.28 -42.33
C SER A 148 -9.21 20.19 -42.77
N LEU A 149 -8.87 20.78 -43.92
CA LEU A 149 -7.51 20.79 -44.45
C LEU A 149 -6.54 21.61 -43.57
N LEU A 150 -7.00 22.75 -43.05
CA LEU A 150 -6.20 23.59 -42.17
C LEU A 150 -5.97 22.94 -40.80
N PHE A 151 -6.98 22.29 -40.22
CA PHE A 151 -6.78 21.51 -38.99
C PHE A 151 -5.88 20.29 -39.21
N GLU A 152 -6.00 19.61 -40.35
CA GLU A 152 -5.07 18.54 -40.72
C GLU A 152 -3.63 19.07 -40.81
N ALA A 153 -3.41 20.25 -41.41
CA ALA A 153 -2.09 20.87 -41.47
C ALA A 153 -1.54 21.26 -40.09
N ILE A 154 -2.37 21.81 -39.19
CA ILE A 154 -1.94 22.12 -37.81
C ILE A 154 -1.62 20.83 -37.03
N LEU A 155 -2.39 19.76 -37.24
CA LEU A 155 -2.11 18.45 -36.63
C LEU A 155 -0.80 17.86 -37.16
N LEU A 156 -0.59 17.90 -38.49
CA LEU A 156 0.65 17.44 -39.10
C LEU A 156 1.85 18.25 -38.61
N LYS A 157 1.71 19.57 -38.46
CA LYS A 157 2.72 20.43 -37.80
C LYS A 157 3.06 19.92 -36.40
N ALA A 158 2.05 19.60 -35.59
CA ALA A 158 2.26 19.05 -34.25
C ALA A 158 3.02 17.71 -34.30
N THR A 159 2.67 16.81 -35.24
CA THR A 159 3.37 15.54 -35.40
C THR A 159 4.82 15.70 -35.89
N SER A 160 5.09 16.68 -36.77
CA SER A 160 6.45 17.01 -37.20
C SER A 160 7.29 17.55 -36.04
N LEU A 161 6.72 18.44 -35.22
CA LEU A 161 7.36 18.96 -34.01
C LEU A 161 7.63 17.85 -32.98
N GLN A 162 6.70 16.90 -32.83
CA GLN A 162 6.89 15.72 -31.99
C GLN A 162 8.05 14.84 -32.49
N ALA A 163 8.14 14.60 -33.80
CA ALA A 163 9.23 13.83 -34.40
C ALA A 163 10.61 14.49 -34.21
N LEU A 164 10.66 15.82 -34.14
CA LEU A 164 11.87 16.61 -33.88
C LEU A 164 12.16 16.83 -32.38
N GLY A 165 11.31 16.33 -31.48
CA GLY A 165 11.49 16.47 -30.02
C GLY A 165 11.08 17.81 -29.43
N ARG A 166 10.41 18.69 -30.19
CA ARG A 166 9.87 19.99 -29.73
C ARG A 166 8.47 19.82 -29.14
N PHE A 167 8.38 19.10 -28.02
CA PHE A 167 7.09 18.65 -27.46
C PHE A 167 6.17 19.77 -26.96
N THR A 168 6.71 20.84 -26.37
CA THR A 168 5.93 21.98 -25.86
C THR A 168 5.19 22.70 -26.99
N GLU A 169 5.87 22.93 -28.11
CA GLU A 169 5.31 23.60 -29.29
C GLU A 169 4.33 22.71 -30.04
N ALA A 170 4.61 21.40 -30.08
CA ALA A 170 3.67 20.41 -30.59
C ALA A 170 2.36 20.43 -29.79
N ALA A 171 2.47 20.44 -28.45
CA ALA A 171 1.31 20.50 -27.56
C ALA A 171 0.52 21.80 -27.76
N GLN A 172 1.20 22.95 -27.86
CA GLN A 172 0.56 24.24 -28.16
C GLN A 172 -0.18 24.24 -29.50
N SER A 173 0.37 23.56 -30.52
CA SER A 173 -0.30 23.42 -31.82
C SER A 173 -1.61 22.63 -31.69
N CYS A 174 -1.61 21.54 -30.91
CA CYS A 174 -2.83 20.78 -30.60
C CYS A 174 -3.81 21.56 -29.71
N THR A 175 -3.35 22.36 -28.74
CA THR A 175 -4.26 23.18 -27.91
C THR A 175 -5.00 24.21 -28.75
N VAL A 176 -4.35 24.81 -29.76
CA VAL A 176 -5.01 25.77 -30.65
C VAL A 176 -6.19 25.13 -31.38
N ILE A 177 -6.03 23.91 -31.90
CA ILE A 177 -7.13 23.18 -32.56
C ILE A 177 -8.32 23.05 -31.60
N LEU A 178 -8.08 22.57 -30.38
CA LEU A 178 -9.16 22.33 -29.42
C LEU A 178 -9.79 23.64 -28.92
N ASP A 179 -8.98 24.69 -28.67
CA ASP A 179 -9.45 26.01 -28.22
C ASP A 179 -10.35 26.67 -29.27
N THR A 180 -10.00 26.52 -30.56
CA THR A 180 -10.84 27.08 -31.64
C THR A 180 -12.24 26.49 -31.62
N ILE A 181 -12.37 25.18 -31.38
CA ILE A 181 -13.65 24.48 -31.40
C ILE A 181 -14.46 24.75 -30.13
N GLU A 182 -13.86 24.66 -28.95
CA GLU A 182 -14.54 24.99 -27.70
C GLU A 182 -15.05 26.44 -27.70
N SER A 183 -14.26 27.36 -28.28
CA SER A 183 -14.68 28.75 -28.40
C SER A 183 -15.81 28.96 -29.42
N ALA A 184 -15.94 28.07 -30.41
CA ALA A 184 -16.99 28.10 -31.44
C ALA A 184 -18.28 27.40 -30.98
N LEU A 185 -18.17 26.35 -30.18
CA LEU A 185 -19.24 25.46 -29.74
C LEU A 185 -19.15 25.20 -28.23
N PRO A 186 -19.51 26.17 -27.36
CA PRO A 186 -19.38 26.01 -25.92
C PRO A 186 -20.29 24.91 -25.32
N ASP A 187 -21.41 24.58 -25.97
CA ASP A 187 -22.37 23.57 -25.52
C ASP A 187 -22.02 22.13 -25.98
N GLY A 188 -20.91 21.94 -26.70
CA GLY A 188 -20.47 20.65 -27.25
C GLY A 188 -20.75 20.46 -28.75
N LEU A 189 -20.26 19.35 -29.33
CA LEU A 189 -20.43 19.06 -30.76
C LEU A 189 -21.86 18.57 -31.10
N PRO A 190 -22.60 19.22 -32.02
CA PRO A 190 -23.92 18.77 -32.45
C PRO A 190 -23.90 17.39 -33.13
N GLU A 191 -25.00 16.62 -33.05
CA GLU A 191 -25.10 15.29 -33.70
C GLU A 191 -24.88 15.35 -35.24
N ASN A 192 -25.24 16.47 -35.87
CA ASN A 192 -25.08 16.71 -37.32
C ASN A 192 -23.63 16.97 -37.76
N PHE A 193 -22.69 17.12 -36.83
CA PHE A 193 -21.26 17.31 -37.12
C PHE A 193 -20.59 16.00 -37.58
N SER A 194 -21.27 14.87 -37.41
CA SER A 194 -20.85 13.51 -37.79
C SER A 194 -20.75 13.25 -39.31
N THR A 195 -21.23 14.15 -40.16
CA THR A 195 -21.20 13.94 -41.63
C THR A 195 -19.81 14.16 -42.24
N ASP A 196 -18.88 14.82 -41.54
CA ASP A 196 -17.52 15.11 -42.03
C ASP A 196 -16.48 14.22 -41.34
N CYS A 197 -16.40 12.94 -41.73
CA CYS A 197 -15.57 11.93 -41.07
C CYS A 197 -14.10 12.36 -40.89
N LYS A 198 -13.51 13.05 -41.88
CA LYS A 198 -12.10 13.48 -41.84
C LYS A 198 -11.83 14.55 -40.78
N LEU A 199 -12.77 15.45 -40.53
CA LEU A 199 -12.62 16.49 -39.50
C LEU A 199 -12.77 15.87 -38.10
N LEU A 200 -13.72 14.96 -37.91
CA LEU A 200 -13.85 14.26 -36.64
C LEU A 200 -12.62 13.39 -36.33
N GLU A 201 -12.06 12.72 -37.34
CA GLU A 201 -10.82 11.94 -37.20
C GLU A 201 -9.62 12.80 -36.78
N THR A 202 -9.44 13.99 -37.37
CA THR A 202 -8.33 14.90 -36.99
C THR A 202 -8.51 15.42 -35.57
N LEU A 203 -9.76 15.65 -35.14
CA LEU A 203 -10.07 16.05 -33.77
C LEU A 203 -9.84 14.93 -32.77
N ASN A 204 -10.28 13.70 -33.06
CA ASN A 204 -10.03 12.55 -32.20
C ASN A 204 -8.52 12.33 -32.02
N LYS A 205 -7.73 12.44 -33.11
CA LYS A 205 -6.27 12.38 -33.05
C LYS A 205 -5.65 13.52 -32.23
N ALA A 206 -6.15 14.75 -32.37
CA ALA A 206 -5.66 15.89 -31.59
C ALA A 206 -5.95 15.73 -30.07
N VAL A 207 -7.15 15.24 -29.73
CA VAL A 207 -7.56 14.95 -28.34
C VAL A 207 -6.72 13.83 -27.73
N GLU A 208 -6.42 12.77 -28.49
CA GLU A 208 -5.54 11.68 -28.02
C GLU A 208 -4.07 12.11 -27.89
N LEU A 209 -3.56 12.90 -28.83
CA LEU A 209 -2.15 13.29 -28.85
C LEU A 209 -1.81 14.35 -27.80
N LEU A 210 -2.72 15.26 -27.47
CA LEU A 210 -2.43 16.40 -26.60
C LEU A 210 -1.91 15.97 -25.20
N PRO A 211 -2.55 15.05 -24.46
CA PRO A 211 -2.02 14.60 -23.17
C PRO A 211 -0.66 13.91 -23.28
N GLU A 212 -0.41 13.13 -24.34
CA GLU A 212 0.89 12.49 -24.59
C GLU A 212 2.01 13.51 -24.79
N LEU A 213 1.76 14.57 -25.54
CA LEU A 213 2.73 15.62 -25.80
C LEU A 213 3.12 16.36 -24.52
N TRP A 214 2.15 16.65 -23.63
CA TRP A 214 2.45 17.27 -22.33
C TRP A 214 3.21 16.33 -21.39
N LYS A 215 2.95 15.01 -21.45
CA LYS A 215 3.76 14.02 -20.73
C LYS A 215 5.21 14.03 -21.20
N LEU A 216 5.45 14.05 -22.52
CA LEU A 216 6.79 14.11 -23.11
C LEU A 216 7.49 15.46 -22.85
N ALA A 217 6.73 16.55 -22.72
CA ALA A 217 7.22 17.87 -22.35
C ALA A 217 7.54 18.03 -20.85
N CYS A 218 7.37 16.98 -20.03
CA CYS A 218 7.56 17.00 -18.58
C CYS A 218 6.67 18.03 -17.84
N ALA A 219 5.46 18.27 -18.34
CA ALA A 219 4.50 19.24 -17.82
C ALA A 219 3.24 18.52 -17.30
N PRO A 220 3.26 17.98 -16.05
CA PRO A 220 2.24 17.05 -15.59
C PRO A 220 0.89 17.71 -15.28
N GLN A 221 0.88 18.98 -14.89
CA GLN A 221 -0.36 19.70 -14.58
C GLN A 221 -1.16 19.96 -15.87
N GLU A 222 -0.48 20.34 -16.94
CA GLU A 222 -1.03 20.55 -18.27
C GLU A 222 -1.53 19.24 -18.87
N ALA A 223 -0.83 18.13 -18.64
CA ALA A 223 -1.29 16.79 -19.03
C ALA A 223 -2.61 16.43 -18.34
N ILE A 224 -2.73 16.67 -17.01
CA ILE A 224 -3.95 16.42 -16.24
C ILE A 224 -5.12 17.28 -16.76
N LEU A 225 -4.88 18.57 -17.01
CA LEU A 225 -5.89 19.45 -17.57
C LEU A 225 -6.33 18.98 -18.97
N SER A 226 -5.40 18.48 -19.79
CA SER A 226 -5.68 17.95 -21.11
C SER A 226 -6.53 16.67 -21.06
N TYR A 227 -6.24 15.74 -20.14
CA TYR A 227 -7.10 14.58 -19.92
C TYR A 227 -8.49 14.96 -19.42
N ARG A 228 -8.59 15.88 -18.44
CA ARG A 228 -9.88 16.36 -17.94
C ARG A 228 -10.68 17.04 -19.06
N ARG A 229 -10.02 17.83 -19.90
CA ARG A 229 -10.60 18.47 -21.09
C ARG A 229 -11.16 17.45 -22.08
N ALA A 230 -10.42 16.37 -22.35
CA ALA A 230 -10.87 15.29 -23.21
C ALA A 230 -12.11 14.56 -22.68
N LEU A 231 -12.27 14.44 -21.36
CA LEU A 231 -13.36 13.68 -20.74
C LEU A 231 -14.61 14.51 -20.40
N LEU A 232 -14.44 15.80 -20.09
CA LEU A 232 -15.51 16.69 -19.65
C LEU A 232 -16.25 17.37 -20.80
N TYR A 233 -15.54 17.69 -21.89
CA TYR A 233 -16.17 18.30 -23.07
C TYR A 233 -16.76 17.23 -24.00
N CYS A 234 -17.91 17.54 -24.62
CA CYS A 234 -18.63 16.62 -25.51
C CYS A 234 -18.01 16.58 -26.92
N TRP A 235 -16.89 15.86 -27.05
CA TRP A 235 -16.17 15.63 -28.32
C TRP A 235 -16.78 14.56 -29.24
N ASN A 236 -17.89 13.89 -28.85
CA ASN A 236 -18.46 12.74 -29.57
C ASN A 236 -17.45 11.62 -29.87
N LEU A 237 -16.53 11.34 -28.93
CA LEU A 237 -15.53 10.28 -29.04
C LEU A 237 -16.19 8.89 -29.09
N ASP A 238 -15.60 8.00 -29.88
CA ASP A 238 -15.92 6.57 -29.87
C ASP A 238 -15.72 5.97 -28.48
N VAL A 239 -16.50 4.93 -28.17
CA VAL A 239 -16.44 4.27 -26.85
C VAL A 239 -15.04 3.71 -26.57
N GLU A 240 -14.35 3.20 -27.59
CA GLU A 240 -13.00 2.64 -27.46
C GLU A 240 -11.94 3.72 -27.18
N THR A 241 -11.94 4.81 -27.94
CA THR A 241 -10.99 5.92 -27.77
C THR A 241 -11.19 6.62 -26.42
N ARG A 242 -12.45 6.86 -26.04
CA ARG A 242 -12.79 7.37 -24.71
C ARG A 242 -12.28 6.46 -23.60
N SER A 243 -12.46 5.15 -23.73
CA SER A 243 -12.05 4.17 -22.71
C SER A 243 -10.52 4.06 -22.61
N LYS A 244 -9.82 4.21 -23.74
CA LYS A 244 -8.35 4.30 -23.79
C LYS A 244 -7.85 5.53 -23.02
N ILE A 245 -8.43 6.71 -23.28
CA ILE A 245 -8.09 7.97 -22.59
C ILE A 245 -8.38 7.86 -21.09
N GLU A 246 -9.54 7.32 -20.69
CA GLU A 246 -9.89 7.11 -19.28
C GLU A 246 -8.86 6.22 -18.56
N LYS A 247 -8.39 5.15 -19.23
CA LYS A 247 -7.37 4.26 -18.68
C LYS A 247 -6.01 4.95 -18.56
N GLU A 248 -5.54 5.60 -19.63
CA GLU A 248 -4.26 6.32 -19.65
C GLU A 248 -4.25 7.44 -18.60
N TYR A 249 -5.38 8.12 -18.42
CA TYR A 249 -5.52 9.14 -17.41
C TYR A 249 -5.44 8.56 -15.99
N ALA A 250 -6.16 7.47 -15.71
CA ALA A 250 -6.09 6.80 -14.41
C ALA A 250 -4.67 6.30 -14.09
N VAL A 251 -3.97 5.73 -15.07
CA VAL A 251 -2.56 5.32 -14.94
C VAL A 251 -1.68 6.53 -14.65
N PHE A 252 -1.87 7.64 -15.35
CA PHE A 252 -1.10 8.86 -15.11
C PHE A 252 -1.33 9.42 -13.70
N LEU A 253 -2.57 9.45 -13.21
CA LEU A 253 -2.89 9.90 -11.86
C LEU A 253 -2.24 9.03 -10.78
N LEU A 254 -2.16 7.71 -10.99
CA LEU A 254 -1.60 6.77 -10.02
C LEU A 254 -0.06 6.77 -9.96
N TYR A 255 0.62 6.98 -11.09
CA TYR A 255 2.08 6.80 -11.18
C TYR A 255 2.89 8.07 -11.43
N SER A 256 2.27 9.22 -11.72
CA SER A 256 2.98 10.48 -11.99
C SER A 256 3.64 11.12 -10.77
N GLY A 257 3.22 10.75 -9.55
CA GLY A 257 3.72 11.34 -8.30
C GLY A 257 3.31 12.81 -8.10
N THR A 258 2.32 13.29 -8.86
CA THR A 258 1.75 14.64 -8.71
C THR A 258 0.47 14.60 -7.88
N ASP A 259 0.19 15.68 -7.15
CA ASP A 259 -1.07 15.89 -6.43
C ASP A 259 -1.86 17.00 -7.14
N ALA A 260 -3.02 16.67 -7.71
CA ALA A 260 -3.84 17.63 -8.44
C ALA A 260 -5.31 17.52 -8.02
N ALA A 261 -5.76 18.42 -7.15
CA ALA A 261 -7.18 18.49 -6.83
C ALA A 261 -7.99 18.79 -8.11
N PRO A 262 -9.15 18.14 -8.33
CA PRO A 262 -10.00 18.48 -9.45
C PRO A 262 -10.52 19.92 -9.32
N PRO A 263 -10.64 20.66 -10.44
CA PRO A 263 -11.18 22.01 -10.40
C PRO A 263 -12.63 21.99 -9.92
N ASN A 264 -12.99 22.96 -9.07
CA ASN A 264 -14.39 23.22 -8.68
C ASN A 264 -15.16 23.71 -9.91
N LEU A 265 -15.73 22.80 -10.68
CA LEU A 265 -16.52 23.13 -11.86
C LEU A 265 -17.85 23.75 -11.43
N ARG A 266 -18.13 24.98 -11.89
CA ARG A 266 -19.35 25.76 -11.61
C ARG A 266 -20.66 25.13 -12.12
N ALA A 267 -20.61 24.06 -12.90
CA ALA A 267 -21.76 23.43 -13.55
C ALA A 267 -22.03 22.00 -13.03
N GLN A 268 -22.02 21.82 -11.71
CA GLN A 268 -22.33 20.53 -11.11
C GLN A 268 -23.83 20.45 -10.80
N ALA A 269 -24.50 19.44 -11.35
CA ALA A 269 -25.82 19.04 -10.88
C ALA A 269 -25.72 18.71 -9.38
N GLU A 270 -26.62 19.28 -8.57
CA GLU A 270 -26.67 19.02 -7.13
C GLU A 270 -26.71 17.50 -6.88
N GLY A 271 -25.66 16.96 -6.24
CA GLY A 271 -25.56 15.54 -5.87
C GLY A 271 -24.55 14.67 -6.65
N SER A 272 -23.75 15.23 -7.56
CA SER A 272 -22.66 14.46 -8.21
C SER A 272 -21.47 14.22 -7.27
N PHE A 273 -20.86 13.03 -7.34
CA PHE A 273 -19.65 12.70 -6.59
C PHE A 273 -18.43 13.39 -7.20
N ILE A 274 -17.68 14.13 -6.38
CA ILE A 274 -16.47 14.85 -6.79
C ILE A 274 -15.28 14.18 -6.09
N PRO A 275 -14.32 13.62 -6.85
CA PRO A 275 -13.08 13.11 -6.28
C PRO A 275 -12.34 14.20 -5.51
N ARG A 276 -11.70 13.84 -4.39
CA ARG A 276 -10.93 14.80 -3.56
C ARG A 276 -9.44 14.76 -3.85
N ASN A 277 -8.96 13.64 -4.37
CA ASN A 277 -7.55 13.40 -4.67
C ASN A 277 -7.41 12.57 -5.95
N ASN A 278 -6.17 12.46 -6.43
CA ASN A 278 -5.84 11.72 -7.65
C ASN A 278 -6.23 10.24 -7.56
N VAL A 279 -6.13 9.64 -6.37
CA VAL A 279 -6.46 8.23 -6.15
C VAL A 279 -7.96 7.98 -6.27
N GLU A 280 -8.81 8.83 -5.69
CA GLU A 280 -10.26 8.76 -5.82
C GLU A 280 -10.71 8.97 -7.27
N GLU A 281 -10.08 9.88 -8.01
CA GLU A 281 -10.38 10.12 -9.42
C GLU A 281 -9.97 8.92 -10.27
N ALA A 282 -8.78 8.34 -10.03
CA ALA A 282 -8.34 7.13 -10.70
C ALA A 282 -9.24 5.92 -10.39
N ILE A 283 -9.66 5.73 -9.13
CA ILE A 283 -10.59 4.66 -8.74
C ILE A 283 -11.92 4.82 -9.47
N LEU A 284 -12.46 6.05 -9.53
CA LEU A 284 -13.71 6.32 -10.24
C LEU A 284 -13.61 5.93 -11.72
N LEU A 285 -12.55 6.37 -12.40
CA LEU A 285 -12.32 6.06 -13.82
C LEU A 285 -12.20 4.55 -14.05
N LEU A 286 -11.41 3.86 -13.23
CA LEU A 286 -11.21 2.40 -13.35
C LEU A 286 -12.49 1.61 -13.05
N LEU A 287 -13.32 2.04 -12.11
CA LEU A 287 -14.62 1.43 -11.83
C LEU A 287 -15.62 1.66 -12.98
N VAL A 288 -15.59 2.83 -13.61
CA VAL A 288 -16.40 3.10 -14.81
C VAL A 288 -16.00 2.18 -15.96
N LEU A 289 -14.69 2.02 -16.20
CA LEU A 289 -14.17 1.08 -17.21
C LEU A 289 -14.57 -0.36 -16.91
N LEU A 290 -14.41 -0.80 -15.66
CA LEU A 290 -14.81 -2.14 -15.21
C LEU A 290 -16.31 -2.38 -15.43
N ARG A 291 -17.15 -1.40 -15.10
CA ARG A 291 -18.60 -1.49 -15.31
C ARG A 291 -18.98 -1.53 -16.79
N ARG A 292 -18.32 -0.72 -17.65
CA ARG A 292 -18.55 -0.76 -19.10
C ARG A 292 -18.16 -2.10 -19.70
N TYR A 293 -17.09 -2.71 -19.19
CA TYR A 293 -16.71 -4.06 -19.55
C TYR A 293 -17.75 -5.10 -19.12
N ILE A 294 -18.24 -5.06 -17.87
CA ILE A 294 -19.30 -5.97 -17.38
C ILE A 294 -20.58 -5.86 -18.23
N LEU A 295 -20.86 -4.68 -18.78
CA LEU A 295 -21.97 -4.43 -19.71
C LEU A 295 -21.66 -4.80 -21.18
N ASN A 296 -20.53 -5.47 -21.45
CA ASN A 296 -20.05 -5.88 -22.78
C ASN A 296 -19.88 -4.73 -23.79
N LYS A 297 -19.54 -3.53 -23.33
CA LYS A 297 -19.33 -2.35 -24.20
C LYS A 297 -17.88 -2.17 -24.68
N ILE A 298 -16.92 -2.84 -24.04
CA ILE A 298 -15.48 -2.71 -24.31
C ILE A 298 -14.85 -4.11 -24.26
N VAL A 299 -13.75 -4.31 -24.99
CA VAL A 299 -12.88 -5.49 -24.88
C VAL A 299 -12.18 -5.53 -23.51
N TRP A 300 -12.03 -6.72 -22.93
CA TRP A 300 -11.33 -6.88 -21.65
C TRP A 300 -9.86 -6.47 -21.74
N ASP A 301 -9.42 -5.64 -20.80
CA ASP A 301 -8.00 -5.36 -20.57
C ASP A 301 -7.64 -5.75 -19.12
N PRO A 302 -6.81 -6.79 -18.92
CA PRO A 302 -6.38 -7.22 -17.59
C PRO A 302 -5.72 -6.13 -16.75
N SER A 303 -5.05 -5.15 -17.38
CA SER A 303 -4.35 -4.07 -16.67
C SER A 303 -5.29 -3.19 -15.84
N ILE A 304 -6.58 -3.10 -16.22
CA ILE A 304 -7.59 -2.34 -15.45
C ILE A 304 -7.69 -2.89 -14.03
N LEU A 305 -7.70 -4.22 -13.88
CA LEU A 305 -7.78 -4.85 -12.57
C LEU A 305 -6.49 -4.66 -11.76
N ASP A 306 -5.32 -4.69 -12.41
CA ASP A 306 -4.04 -4.48 -11.75
C ASP A 306 -3.92 -3.05 -11.21
N HIS A 307 -4.28 -2.05 -12.01
CA HIS A 307 -4.31 -0.64 -11.61
C HIS A 307 -5.36 -0.37 -10.53
N LEU A 308 -6.54 -0.99 -10.62
CA LEU A 308 -7.59 -0.87 -9.60
C LEU A 308 -7.15 -1.51 -8.28
N SER A 309 -6.50 -2.67 -8.35
CA SER A 309 -5.94 -3.36 -7.20
C SER A 309 -4.89 -2.51 -6.50
N PHE A 310 -4.01 -1.85 -7.26
CA PHE A 310 -3.04 -0.90 -6.74
C PHE A 310 -3.71 0.31 -6.07
N ALA A 311 -4.65 0.96 -6.76
CA ALA A 311 -5.33 2.15 -6.27
C ALA A 311 -6.12 1.91 -4.98
N LEU A 312 -6.91 0.82 -4.94
CA LEU A 312 -7.68 0.45 -3.74
C LEU A 312 -6.78 -0.01 -2.59
N SER A 313 -5.65 -0.64 -2.88
CA SER A 313 -4.66 -1.02 -1.85
C SER A 313 -3.99 0.21 -1.22
N ILE A 314 -3.67 1.24 -2.01
CA ILE A 314 -3.14 2.52 -1.50
C ILE A 314 -4.19 3.25 -0.65
N ALA A 315 -5.45 3.22 -1.08
CA ALA A 315 -6.55 3.80 -0.32
C ALA A 315 -6.89 3.00 0.96
N GLY A 316 -6.37 1.78 1.11
CA GLY A 316 -6.66 0.87 2.22
C GLY A 316 -8.08 0.29 2.20
N GLU A 317 -8.75 0.31 1.04
CA GLU A 317 -10.12 -0.16 0.85
C GLU A 317 -10.13 -1.61 0.30
N PHE A 318 -9.58 -2.54 1.07
CA PHE A 318 -9.40 -3.94 0.65
C PHE A 318 -10.74 -4.69 0.48
N ARG A 319 -11.73 -4.40 1.33
CA ARG A 319 -13.09 -4.96 1.19
C ARG A 319 -13.78 -4.55 -0.11
N ALA A 320 -13.56 -3.32 -0.58
CA ALA A 320 -14.11 -2.87 -1.85
C ALA A 320 -13.46 -3.63 -3.02
N LEU A 321 -12.14 -3.81 -2.97
CA LEU A 321 -11.41 -4.60 -3.96
C LEU A 321 -11.88 -6.06 -4.00
N ALA A 322 -12.07 -6.69 -2.83
CA ALA A 322 -12.58 -8.06 -2.74
C ALA A 322 -13.94 -8.21 -3.44
N ARG A 323 -14.88 -7.28 -3.21
CA ARG A 323 -16.19 -7.28 -3.87
C ARG A 323 -16.08 -7.16 -5.38
N GLN A 324 -15.25 -6.24 -5.87
CA GLN A 324 -15.05 -6.08 -7.31
C GLN A 324 -14.50 -7.35 -7.95
N VAL A 325 -13.55 -8.02 -7.29
CA VAL A 325 -12.97 -9.29 -7.78
C VAL A 325 -13.98 -10.44 -7.74
N GLU A 326 -14.87 -10.47 -6.74
CA GLU A 326 -15.94 -11.46 -6.62
C GLU A 326 -16.98 -11.32 -7.74
N GLU A 327 -17.39 -10.08 -8.05
CA GLU A 327 -18.37 -9.73 -9.08
C GLU A 327 -17.91 -10.08 -10.51
N LEU A 328 -16.61 -10.25 -10.76
CA LEU A 328 -16.09 -10.65 -12.07
C LEU A 328 -16.50 -12.06 -12.47
N LEU A 329 -16.98 -12.20 -13.70
CA LEU A 329 -17.39 -13.48 -14.31
C LEU A 329 -16.26 -14.53 -14.29
N PRO A 330 -16.58 -15.82 -14.09
CA PRO A 330 -15.59 -16.89 -14.17
C PRO A 330 -14.94 -16.96 -15.56
N GLY A 331 -13.60 -16.98 -15.60
CA GLY A 331 -12.82 -17.11 -16.85
C GLY A 331 -12.04 -15.86 -17.28
N ILE A 332 -12.41 -14.68 -16.76
CA ILE A 332 -11.72 -13.40 -17.07
C ILE A 332 -10.34 -13.33 -16.41
N VAL A 333 -10.29 -13.73 -15.13
CA VAL A 333 -9.07 -13.77 -14.32
C VAL A 333 -8.73 -15.22 -14.07
N VAL A 334 -7.45 -15.55 -14.18
CA VAL A 334 -6.96 -16.89 -13.86
C VAL A 334 -7.38 -17.21 -12.42
N ARG A 335 -8.04 -18.36 -12.22
CA ARG A 335 -8.60 -18.79 -10.93
C ARG A 335 -7.60 -18.60 -9.78
N ARG A 336 -6.33 -18.91 -10.02
CA ARG A 336 -5.22 -18.68 -9.08
C ARG A 336 -5.10 -17.21 -8.65
N GLN A 337 -4.96 -16.30 -9.61
CA GLN A 337 -4.85 -14.86 -9.34
C GLN A 337 -6.06 -14.32 -8.58
N LYS A 338 -7.28 -14.72 -8.97
CA LYS A 338 -8.53 -14.32 -8.29
C LYS A 338 -8.48 -14.65 -6.80
N TYR A 339 -8.22 -15.91 -6.45
CA TYR A 339 -8.19 -16.31 -5.05
C TYR A 339 -6.99 -15.75 -4.28
N THR A 340 -5.83 -15.55 -4.92
CA THR A 340 -4.68 -14.92 -4.25
C THR A 340 -5.00 -13.47 -3.89
N ILE A 341 -5.62 -12.69 -4.79
CA ILE A 341 -6.06 -11.31 -4.50
C ILE A 341 -7.09 -11.31 -3.38
N LEU A 342 -8.10 -12.18 -3.44
CA LEU A 342 -9.11 -12.28 -2.39
C LEU A 342 -8.50 -12.65 -1.03
N ALA A 343 -7.60 -13.64 -0.99
CA ALA A 343 -6.93 -14.04 0.25
C ALA A 343 -6.11 -12.87 0.85
N LEU A 344 -5.41 -12.09 0.02
CA LEU A 344 -4.69 -10.90 0.47
C LEU A 344 -5.64 -9.81 1.00
N CYS A 345 -6.77 -9.57 0.33
CA CYS A 345 -7.75 -8.58 0.75
C CYS A 345 -8.38 -8.96 2.11
N TYR A 346 -8.80 -10.23 2.26
CA TYR A 346 -9.39 -10.72 3.50
C TYR A 346 -8.36 -10.74 4.65
N TYR A 347 -7.10 -11.11 4.37
CA TYR A 347 -6.02 -11.03 5.35
C TYR A 347 -5.76 -9.57 5.80
N ALA A 348 -5.75 -8.62 4.86
CA ALA A 348 -5.56 -7.20 5.18
C ALA A 348 -6.71 -6.61 6.02
N GLU A 349 -7.93 -7.11 5.86
CA GLU A 349 -9.10 -6.73 6.68
C GLU A 349 -9.11 -7.39 8.08
N GLY A 350 -8.23 -8.37 8.34
CA GLY A 350 -8.19 -9.16 9.56
C GLY A 350 -9.14 -10.36 9.59
N GLU A 351 -9.65 -10.79 8.44
CA GLU A 351 -10.49 -11.99 8.28
C GLU A 351 -9.61 -13.21 7.95
N ASP A 352 -8.67 -13.54 8.84
CA ASP A 352 -7.59 -14.51 8.60
C ASP A 352 -8.08 -15.92 8.24
N MET A 353 -9.15 -16.38 8.89
CA MET A 353 -9.72 -17.71 8.61
C MET A 353 -10.36 -17.79 7.23
N ALA A 354 -10.97 -16.70 6.75
CA ALA A 354 -11.51 -16.64 5.39
C ALA A 354 -10.38 -16.68 4.38
N ALA A 355 -9.31 -15.90 4.61
CA ALA A 355 -8.10 -15.91 3.80
C ALA A 355 -7.45 -17.31 3.75
N LEU A 356 -7.29 -17.97 4.89
CA LEU A 356 -6.72 -19.31 4.97
C LEU A 356 -7.56 -20.35 4.22
N ASN A 357 -8.89 -20.30 4.34
CA ASN A 357 -9.78 -21.22 3.61
C ASN A 357 -9.69 -21.03 2.09
N LEU A 358 -9.53 -19.79 1.61
CA LEU A 358 -9.28 -19.53 0.19
C LEU A 358 -7.93 -20.11 -0.27
N LEU A 359 -6.89 -19.99 0.56
CA LEU A 359 -5.58 -20.60 0.28
C LEU A 359 -5.65 -22.13 0.27
N ARG A 360 -6.36 -22.76 1.22
CA ARG A 360 -6.60 -24.21 1.25
C ARG A 360 -7.25 -24.69 -0.05
N ASN A 361 -8.27 -23.97 -0.51
CA ASN A 361 -8.94 -24.26 -1.77
C ASN A 361 -8.01 -24.17 -2.99
N LEU A 362 -7.05 -23.24 -2.97
CA LEU A 362 -6.05 -23.12 -4.03
C LEU A 362 -5.07 -24.29 -4.06
N MET A 363 -4.67 -24.79 -2.90
CA MET A 363 -3.67 -25.85 -2.74
C MET A 363 -4.23 -27.25 -3.05
N ASN A 364 -5.52 -27.48 -2.83
CA ASN A 364 -6.17 -28.75 -3.16
C ASN A 364 -6.30 -29.02 -4.68
N ASN A 365 -6.05 -28.02 -5.53
CA ASN A 365 -6.11 -28.18 -6.98
C ASN A 365 -4.82 -28.79 -7.54
N ARG A 366 -4.95 -29.88 -8.31
CA ARG A 366 -3.82 -30.67 -8.86
C ARG A 366 -2.89 -29.87 -9.79
N ASP A 367 -3.36 -28.75 -10.33
CA ASP A 367 -2.61 -27.88 -11.25
C ASP A 367 -1.65 -26.89 -10.54
N ASN A 368 -1.78 -26.70 -9.22
CA ASN A 368 -1.09 -25.65 -8.46
C ASN A 368 0.09 -26.16 -7.61
N LYS A 369 0.95 -27.03 -8.15
CA LYS A 369 2.10 -27.57 -7.39
C LYS A 369 3.18 -26.53 -7.03
N ASN A 370 3.17 -25.34 -7.66
CA ASN A 370 4.22 -24.32 -7.56
C ASN A 370 3.84 -23.05 -6.75
N GLY A 371 2.82 -23.12 -5.89
CA GLY A 371 2.34 -21.98 -5.09
C GLY A 371 3.25 -21.58 -3.91
N ILE A 372 4.47 -21.09 -4.18
CA ILE A 372 5.43 -20.72 -3.13
C ILE A 372 4.88 -19.58 -2.25
N PHE A 373 4.35 -18.53 -2.87
CA PHE A 373 3.85 -17.36 -2.16
C PHE A 373 2.63 -17.70 -1.29
N GLU A 374 1.71 -18.47 -1.86
CA GLU A 374 0.47 -18.90 -1.22
C GLU A 374 0.76 -19.76 0.03
N LEU A 375 1.72 -20.68 -0.06
CA LEU A 375 2.16 -21.50 1.06
C LEU A 375 2.84 -20.68 2.16
N VAL A 376 3.67 -19.69 1.80
CA VAL A 376 4.31 -18.80 2.78
C VAL A 376 3.28 -17.92 3.48
N LEU A 377 2.28 -17.41 2.75
CA LEU A 377 1.18 -16.65 3.33
C LEU A 377 0.34 -17.50 4.27
N ALA A 378 0.01 -18.75 3.88
CA ALA A 378 -0.72 -19.68 4.73
C ALA A 378 0.07 -20.01 6.00
N ALA A 379 1.38 -20.29 5.90
CA ALA A 379 2.25 -20.53 7.05
C ALA A 379 2.30 -19.32 8.00
N LYS A 380 2.30 -18.09 7.45
CA LYS A 380 2.27 -16.86 8.24
C LYS A 380 0.94 -16.72 9.00
N ILE A 381 -0.20 -16.91 8.33
CA ILE A 381 -1.52 -16.86 8.98
C ILE A 381 -1.59 -17.91 10.10
N CYS A 382 -1.17 -19.15 9.83
CA CYS A 382 -1.17 -20.21 10.84
C CYS A 382 -0.27 -19.91 12.05
N ALA A 383 0.77 -19.09 11.91
CA ALA A 383 1.68 -18.76 13.01
C ALA A 383 1.02 -17.86 14.08
N GLU A 384 -0.08 -17.18 13.75
CA GLU A 384 -0.81 -16.31 14.69
C GLU A 384 -1.80 -17.10 15.57
N TYR A 385 -2.18 -18.31 15.16
CA TYR A 385 -3.22 -19.11 15.82
C TYR A 385 -2.68 -20.42 16.42
N PRO A 386 -2.77 -20.63 17.75
CA PRO A 386 -2.25 -21.84 18.41
C PRO A 386 -2.79 -23.16 17.85
N ASN A 387 -4.05 -23.18 17.40
CA ASN A 387 -4.71 -24.40 16.90
C ASN A 387 -4.23 -24.80 15.50
N LEU A 388 -3.56 -23.91 14.76
CA LEU A 388 -3.16 -24.12 13.36
C LEU A 388 -1.66 -24.32 13.18
N LEU A 389 -0.90 -24.40 14.27
CA LEU A 389 0.57 -24.47 14.23
C LEU A 389 1.08 -25.68 13.44
N GLU A 390 0.46 -26.86 13.59
CA GLU A 390 0.84 -28.08 12.84
C GLU A 390 0.69 -27.91 11.33
N GLU A 391 -0.43 -27.35 10.91
CA GLU A 391 -0.73 -27.12 9.51
C GLU A 391 0.24 -26.08 8.92
N GLY A 392 0.52 -25.01 9.67
CA GLY A 392 1.53 -24.01 9.31
C GLY A 392 2.92 -24.63 9.16
N MET A 393 3.32 -25.53 10.06
CA MET A 393 4.60 -26.25 9.96
C MET A 393 4.65 -27.12 8.70
N GLY A 394 3.53 -27.77 8.34
CA GLY A 394 3.39 -28.51 7.09
C GLY A 394 3.67 -27.63 5.88
N TYR A 395 3.02 -26.47 5.79
CA TYR A 395 3.22 -25.52 4.70
C TYR A 395 4.66 -24.98 4.65
N ALA A 396 5.23 -24.58 5.78
CA ALA A 396 6.59 -24.07 5.82
C ALA A 396 7.61 -25.13 5.36
N ARG A 397 7.44 -26.40 5.75
CA ARG A 397 8.30 -27.51 5.32
C ARG A 397 8.13 -27.86 3.85
N GLU A 398 6.91 -27.78 3.31
CA GLU A 398 6.64 -28.02 1.89
C GLU A 398 7.31 -26.96 0.98
N VAL A 399 7.44 -25.73 1.48
CA VAL A 399 8.04 -24.61 0.76
C VAL A 399 9.56 -24.76 0.59
N LEU A 400 10.26 -25.23 1.62
CA LEU A 400 11.73 -25.29 1.64
C LEU A 400 12.35 -26.01 0.42
N PRO A 401 11.98 -27.25 0.07
CA PRO A 401 12.55 -27.93 -1.09
C PRO A 401 12.17 -27.27 -2.42
N LYS A 402 11.05 -26.53 -2.48
CA LYS A 402 10.61 -25.84 -3.71
C LYS A 402 11.42 -24.56 -3.99
N ILE A 403 11.93 -23.90 -2.95
CA ILE A 403 12.70 -22.65 -3.03
C ILE A 403 14.20 -22.90 -3.04
N GLU A 404 14.68 -24.02 -2.50
CA GLU A 404 16.11 -24.31 -2.37
C GLU A 404 16.87 -24.08 -3.69
N GLY A 405 17.88 -23.20 -3.66
CA GLY A 405 18.66 -22.78 -4.84
C GLY A 405 18.05 -21.69 -5.72
N LYS A 406 16.78 -21.29 -5.52
CA LYS A 406 16.11 -20.24 -6.33
C LYS A 406 16.20 -18.85 -5.71
N CYS A 407 15.76 -18.69 -4.46
CA CYS A 407 15.67 -17.39 -3.79
C CYS A 407 16.00 -17.49 -2.29
N ASN A 408 17.19 -17.05 -1.91
CA ASN A 408 17.65 -17.09 -0.52
C ASN A 408 16.80 -16.23 0.42
N GLN A 409 16.23 -15.12 -0.06
CA GLN A 409 15.36 -14.25 0.75
C GLN A 409 14.05 -14.94 1.12
N MET A 410 13.36 -15.54 0.14
CA MET A 410 12.10 -16.26 0.41
C MET A 410 12.35 -17.53 1.23
N ALA A 411 13.46 -18.24 1.00
CA ALA A 411 13.82 -19.39 1.83
C ALA A 411 14.13 -18.98 3.27
N SER A 412 14.80 -17.84 3.48
CA SER A 412 15.02 -17.26 4.81
C SER A 412 13.70 -16.92 5.52
N VAL A 413 12.74 -16.32 4.81
CA VAL A 413 11.40 -16.05 5.37
C VAL A 413 10.69 -17.36 5.74
N ALA A 414 10.71 -18.36 4.88
CA ALA A 414 10.11 -19.67 5.17
C ALA A 414 10.76 -20.37 6.38
N LYS A 415 12.09 -20.36 6.47
CA LYS A 415 12.83 -20.87 7.66
C LYS A 415 12.52 -20.09 8.93
N CYS A 416 12.37 -18.77 8.82
CA CYS A 416 11.98 -17.93 9.95
C CYS A 416 10.58 -18.25 10.46
N LEU A 417 9.60 -18.38 9.55
CA LEU A 417 8.24 -18.81 9.89
C LEU A 417 8.23 -20.21 10.51
N LEU A 418 9.02 -21.15 9.98
CA LEU A 418 9.15 -22.48 10.56
C LEU A 418 9.66 -22.42 12.01
N GLY A 419 10.68 -21.60 12.27
CA GLY A 419 11.19 -21.38 13.63
C GLY A 419 10.14 -20.83 14.58
N LEU A 420 9.30 -19.90 14.12
CA LEU A 420 8.21 -19.34 14.91
C LEU A 420 7.12 -20.36 15.22
N LEU A 421 6.73 -21.15 14.24
CA LEU A 421 5.73 -22.20 14.40
C LEU A 421 6.22 -23.29 15.37
N LEU A 422 7.50 -23.68 15.26
CA LEU A 422 8.14 -24.62 16.19
C LEU A 422 8.18 -24.07 17.62
N SER A 423 8.57 -22.80 17.79
CA SER A 423 8.55 -22.14 19.10
C SER A 423 7.13 -22.08 19.67
N GLY A 424 6.16 -21.68 18.85
CA GLY A 424 4.74 -21.65 19.20
C GLY A 424 4.26 -23.00 19.72
N ARG A 425 4.59 -24.09 19.01
CA ARG A 425 4.22 -25.46 19.38
C ARG A 425 4.90 -25.88 20.68
N SER A 426 6.16 -25.51 20.88
CA SER A 426 6.94 -25.91 22.05
C SER A 426 6.27 -25.48 23.38
N ARG A 427 5.49 -24.40 23.36
CA ARG A 427 4.73 -23.91 24.53
C ARG A 427 3.57 -24.81 24.94
N ALA A 428 3.02 -25.61 24.02
CA ALA A 428 1.92 -26.53 24.31
C ALA A 428 2.40 -27.94 24.73
N ILE A 429 3.71 -28.22 24.60
CA ILE A 429 4.29 -29.53 24.90
C ILE A 429 4.52 -29.66 26.42
N VAL A 430 3.96 -30.72 27.01
CA VAL A 430 4.07 -30.99 28.45
C VAL A 430 5.44 -31.59 28.84
N SER A 431 6.04 -32.38 27.94
CA SER A 431 7.34 -33.03 28.16
C SER A 431 8.50 -32.04 27.99
N ASP A 432 9.37 -31.93 29.01
CA ASP A 432 10.52 -31.03 28.97
C ASP A 432 11.56 -31.42 27.91
N SER A 433 11.79 -32.72 27.71
CA SER A 433 12.75 -33.22 26.71
C SER A 433 12.32 -32.91 25.28
N GLU A 434 11.03 -33.12 24.98
CA GLU A 434 10.48 -32.80 23.68
C GLU A 434 10.45 -31.28 23.44
N ARG A 435 10.06 -30.50 24.46
CA ARG A 435 10.03 -29.04 24.38
C ARG A 435 11.40 -28.45 24.09
N THR A 436 12.42 -28.86 24.83
CA THR A 436 13.82 -28.42 24.60
C THR A 436 14.33 -28.81 23.23
N SER A 437 14.02 -30.03 22.76
CA SER A 437 14.35 -30.47 21.39
C SER A 437 13.70 -29.56 20.33
N ARG A 438 12.41 -29.22 20.47
CA ARG A 438 11.71 -28.32 19.53
C ARG A 438 12.21 -26.88 19.58
N LEU A 439 12.57 -26.39 20.75
CA LEU A 439 13.19 -25.06 20.91
C LEU A 439 14.58 -25.00 20.25
N CYS A 440 15.36 -26.09 20.30
CA CYS A 440 16.60 -26.20 19.55
C CYS A 440 16.34 -26.22 18.03
N GLU A 441 15.37 -27.02 17.54
CA GLU A 441 14.97 -27.04 16.11
C GLU A 441 14.52 -25.64 15.63
N ALA A 442 13.83 -24.89 16.49
CA ALA A 442 13.40 -23.52 16.23
C ALA A 442 14.58 -22.55 16.08
N LEU A 443 15.52 -22.57 17.03
CA LEU A 443 16.73 -21.74 16.98
C LEU A 443 17.60 -22.08 15.77
N GLU A 444 17.81 -23.36 15.47
CA GLU A 444 18.58 -23.79 14.29
C GLU A 444 17.93 -23.29 12.99
N SER A 445 16.60 -23.32 12.91
CA SER A 445 15.86 -22.81 11.76
C SER A 445 16.02 -21.29 11.61
N LEU A 446 15.97 -20.55 12.71
CA LEU A 446 16.16 -19.10 12.73
C LEU A 446 17.62 -18.71 12.43
N ASP A 447 18.60 -19.43 12.96
CA ASP A 447 20.02 -19.23 12.67
C ASP A 447 20.34 -19.52 11.20
N SER A 448 19.74 -20.57 10.64
CA SER A 448 19.78 -20.85 9.20
C SER A 448 19.23 -19.66 8.40
N ALA A 449 18.06 -19.15 8.77
CA ALA A 449 17.47 -17.98 8.13
C ALA A 449 18.36 -16.72 8.20
N HIS A 450 19.05 -16.51 9.33
CA HIS A 450 19.97 -15.40 9.54
C HIS A 450 21.21 -15.53 8.65
N LYS A 451 21.81 -16.72 8.58
CA LYS A 451 22.96 -17.02 7.71
C LYS A 451 22.62 -16.80 6.23
N MET A 452 21.44 -17.23 5.78
CA MET A 452 20.98 -17.08 4.39
C MET A 452 20.83 -15.62 3.94
N THR A 453 20.54 -14.70 4.87
CA THR A 453 20.37 -13.27 4.58
C THR A 453 21.60 -12.42 4.91
N GLY A 454 22.69 -13.04 5.38
CA GLY A 454 23.88 -12.33 5.82
C GLY A 454 23.60 -11.33 6.94
N GLY A 455 22.61 -11.62 7.79
CA GLY A 455 22.21 -10.76 8.91
C GLY A 455 21.53 -9.44 8.52
N ARG A 456 20.98 -9.32 7.31
CA ARG A 456 20.34 -8.08 6.83
C ARG A 456 18.82 -8.01 7.04
N ASN A 457 18.19 -9.08 7.50
CA ASN A 457 16.73 -9.12 7.67
C ASN A 457 16.35 -8.79 9.14
N PRO A 458 15.70 -7.63 9.40
CA PRO A 458 15.31 -7.23 10.76
C PRO A 458 14.36 -8.22 11.42
N ASN A 459 13.38 -8.76 10.68
CA ASN A 459 12.40 -9.69 11.25
C ASN A 459 13.06 -10.96 11.80
N VAL A 460 14.07 -11.49 11.10
CA VAL A 460 14.80 -12.69 11.57
C VAL A 460 15.56 -12.39 12.85
N LEU A 461 16.20 -11.21 12.94
CA LEU A 461 16.91 -10.78 14.14
C LEU A 461 15.99 -10.54 15.33
N PHE A 462 14.82 -9.95 15.09
CA PHE A 462 13.80 -9.76 16.11
C PHE A 462 13.38 -11.10 16.72
N TYR A 463 13.04 -12.09 15.87
CA TYR A 463 12.63 -13.40 16.36
C TYR A 463 13.77 -14.20 16.99
N LEU A 464 15.00 -14.11 16.46
CA LEU A 464 16.17 -14.69 17.15
C LEU A 464 16.38 -14.10 18.54
N SER A 465 16.27 -12.78 18.67
CA SER A 465 16.38 -12.09 19.95
C SER A 465 15.27 -12.53 20.91
N LEU A 466 14.03 -12.57 20.42
CA LEU A 466 12.85 -12.97 21.19
C LEU A 466 12.95 -14.42 21.69
N GLU A 467 13.29 -15.38 20.82
CA GLU A 467 13.43 -16.78 21.24
C GLU A 467 14.57 -16.99 22.23
N ASN A 468 15.69 -16.29 22.08
CA ASN A 468 16.77 -16.33 23.06
C ASN A 468 16.36 -15.69 24.39
N ALA A 469 15.55 -14.61 24.36
CA ALA A 469 15.03 -13.97 25.57
C ALA A 469 14.06 -14.90 26.33
N GLU A 470 13.12 -15.54 25.62
CA GLU A 470 12.21 -16.55 26.17
C GLU A 470 12.96 -17.73 26.81
N GLN A 471 14.09 -18.15 26.22
CA GLN A 471 14.98 -19.17 26.78
C GLN A 471 15.90 -18.65 27.91
N ARG A 472 15.75 -17.40 28.35
CA ARG A 472 16.56 -16.74 29.39
C ARG A 472 18.06 -16.60 29.03
N LYS A 473 18.41 -16.70 27.75
CA LYS A 473 19.76 -16.43 27.22
C LYS A 473 19.94 -14.93 26.95
N LEU A 474 19.95 -14.14 28.03
CA LEU A 474 19.82 -12.68 27.96
C LEU A 474 20.95 -11.99 27.19
N ASP A 475 22.19 -12.47 27.30
CA ASP A 475 23.35 -11.84 26.62
C ASP A 475 23.29 -11.98 25.10
N ILE A 476 22.91 -13.18 24.63
CA ILE A 476 22.71 -13.47 23.20
C ILE A 476 21.50 -12.68 22.68
N ALA A 477 20.41 -12.65 23.46
CA ALA A 477 19.23 -11.87 23.13
C ALA A 477 19.55 -10.37 22.99
N LEU A 478 20.32 -9.82 23.93
CA LEU A 478 20.77 -8.42 23.93
C LEU A 478 21.67 -8.11 22.72
N TYR A 479 22.55 -9.03 22.33
CA TYR A 479 23.39 -8.90 21.15
C TYR A 479 22.54 -8.72 19.88
N TYR A 480 21.57 -9.61 19.66
CA TYR A 480 20.68 -9.53 18.49
C TYR A 480 19.74 -8.31 18.55
N ALA A 481 19.22 -7.93 19.71
CA ALA A 481 18.40 -6.73 19.87
C ALA A 481 19.16 -5.44 19.51
N LYS A 482 20.44 -5.34 19.91
CA LYS A 482 21.31 -4.21 19.53
C LYS A 482 21.59 -4.18 18.03
N GLN A 483 21.75 -5.34 17.38
CA GLN A 483 21.91 -5.40 15.93
C GLN A 483 20.63 -5.00 15.19
N LEU A 484 19.48 -5.45 15.69
CA LEU A 484 18.17 -5.11 15.15
C LEU A 484 18.00 -3.58 15.08
N LEU A 485 18.19 -2.89 16.20
CA LEU A 485 18.04 -1.42 16.25
C LEU A 485 19.02 -0.69 15.33
N LYS A 486 20.26 -1.19 15.20
CA LYS A 486 21.25 -0.62 14.27
C LYS A 486 20.81 -0.75 12.81
N LEU A 487 20.10 -1.81 12.44
CA LEU A 487 19.62 -2.03 11.08
C LEU A 487 18.33 -1.26 10.79
N GLU A 488 17.42 -1.19 11.76
CA GLU A 488 16.13 -0.50 11.61
C GLU A 488 16.24 1.02 11.75
N GLY A 489 17.34 1.53 12.33
CA GLY A 489 17.50 2.95 12.62
C GLY A 489 16.45 3.50 13.58
N GLY A 490 15.83 2.63 14.40
CA GLY A 490 14.80 3.03 15.37
C GLY A 490 13.37 3.14 14.82
N SER A 491 13.12 2.73 13.58
CA SER A 491 11.80 2.86 12.92
C SER A 491 10.67 2.02 13.52
N THR A 492 10.97 0.89 14.18
CA THR A 492 9.95 0.01 14.75
C THR A 492 9.90 0.11 16.27
N VAL A 493 8.68 0.23 16.83
CA VAL A 493 8.45 0.26 18.28
C VAL A 493 8.78 -1.10 18.92
N LYS A 494 8.52 -2.20 18.21
CA LYS A 494 8.71 -3.57 18.70
C LYS A 494 10.17 -3.87 19.06
N GLY A 495 11.12 -3.39 18.25
CA GLY A 495 12.54 -3.55 18.53
C GLY A 495 12.98 -2.85 19.82
N TRP A 496 12.49 -1.63 20.04
CA TRP A 496 12.75 -0.85 21.27
C TRP A 496 12.17 -1.52 22.51
N LEU A 497 10.92 -1.97 22.43
CA LEU A 497 10.24 -2.69 23.53
C LEU A 497 10.99 -3.97 23.90
N LEU A 498 11.37 -4.77 22.92
CA LEU A 498 12.11 -6.01 23.17
C LEU A 498 13.47 -5.72 23.85
N LEU A 499 14.21 -4.71 23.39
CA LEU A 499 15.47 -4.32 24.03
C LEU A 499 15.24 -3.87 25.48
N ALA A 500 14.24 -3.03 25.73
CA ALA A 500 13.93 -2.54 27.08
C ALA A 500 13.52 -3.70 28.00
N ARG A 501 12.71 -4.65 27.51
CA ARG A 501 12.33 -5.86 28.27
C ARG A 501 13.54 -6.72 28.59
N ILE A 502 14.47 -6.93 27.65
CA ILE A 502 15.72 -7.68 27.89
C ILE A 502 16.61 -6.98 28.93
N LEU A 503 16.79 -5.66 28.84
CA LEU A 503 17.55 -4.90 29.84
C LEU A 503 16.88 -4.95 31.23
N SER A 504 15.55 -4.93 31.26
CA SER A 504 14.79 -5.09 32.51
C SER A 504 14.98 -6.48 33.13
N ALA A 505 15.09 -7.52 32.30
CA ALA A 505 15.41 -8.88 32.75
C ALA A 505 16.82 -8.97 33.34
N GLN A 506 17.78 -8.17 32.84
CA GLN A 506 19.12 -8.02 33.43
C GLN A 506 19.15 -7.10 34.67
N LYS A 507 17.98 -6.66 35.18
CA LYS A 507 17.83 -5.70 36.30
C LYS A 507 18.46 -4.33 36.05
N ARG A 508 18.74 -3.99 34.79
CA ARG A 508 19.27 -2.69 34.36
C ARG A 508 18.14 -1.72 34.02
N TYR A 509 17.33 -1.38 35.03
CA TYR A 509 16.11 -0.60 34.82
C TYR A 509 16.35 0.81 34.32
N ILE A 510 17.42 1.47 34.79
CA ILE A 510 17.80 2.84 34.38
C ILE A 510 18.17 2.85 32.89
N ASP A 511 18.97 1.88 32.45
CA ASP A 511 19.33 1.74 31.04
C ASP A 511 18.10 1.44 30.19
N ALA A 512 17.21 0.55 30.65
CA ALA A 512 15.96 0.25 29.95
C ALA A 512 15.07 1.49 29.80
N GLU A 513 14.93 2.30 30.84
CA GLU A 513 14.18 3.55 30.79
C GLU A 513 14.83 4.57 29.84
N SER A 514 16.17 4.66 29.81
CA SER A 514 16.89 5.53 28.88
C SER A 514 16.61 5.16 27.41
N ILE A 515 16.54 3.85 27.12
CA ILE A 515 16.21 3.30 25.80
C ILE A 515 14.77 3.63 25.41
N ILE A 516 13.82 3.54 26.35
CA ILE A 516 12.43 3.93 26.10
C ILE A 516 12.30 5.43 25.89
N ASN A 517 13.03 6.27 26.64
CA ASN A 517 13.02 7.72 26.42
C ASN A 517 13.54 8.07 25.01
N ALA A 518 14.65 7.46 24.59
CA ALA A 518 15.14 7.62 23.22
C ALA A 518 14.11 7.15 22.17
N ALA A 519 13.40 6.04 22.43
CA ALA A 519 12.34 5.58 21.56
C ALA A 519 11.14 6.55 21.51
N LEU A 520 10.78 7.20 22.61
CA LEU A 520 9.71 8.21 22.64
C LEU A 520 10.08 9.45 21.82
N ASP A 521 11.34 9.85 21.79
CA ASP A 521 11.83 10.97 20.99
C ASP A 521 11.78 10.69 19.48
N GLU A 522 12.12 9.46 19.07
CA GLU A 522 12.15 9.03 17.66
C GLU A 522 10.76 8.63 17.11
N THR A 523 9.84 8.20 17.98
CA THR A 523 8.54 7.67 17.55
C THR A 523 7.44 8.74 17.52
N GLY A 524 6.59 8.69 16.49
CA GLY A 524 5.43 9.57 16.39
C GLY A 524 4.47 9.39 17.56
N LYS A 525 3.90 10.51 18.05
CA LYS A 525 3.02 10.58 19.25
C LYS A 525 1.92 9.51 19.32
N TRP A 526 1.41 9.06 18.17
CA TRP A 526 0.33 8.08 18.11
C TRP A 526 0.77 6.63 18.35
N ASN A 527 2.06 6.31 18.22
CA ASN A 527 2.60 4.96 18.40
C ASN A 527 3.30 4.78 19.77
N GLN A 528 3.27 5.81 20.62
CA GLN A 528 3.96 5.83 21.92
C GLN A 528 3.22 5.03 23.01
N GLY A 529 2.05 4.48 22.72
CA GLY A 529 1.18 3.86 23.72
C GLY A 529 1.85 2.74 24.53
N GLU A 530 2.37 1.72 23.82
CA GLU A 530 3.04 0.58 24.45
C GLU A 530 4.36 1.01 25.14
N LEU A 531 5.10 1.96 24.55
CA LEU A 531 6.33 2.50 25.13
C LEU A 531 6.09 3.17 26.49
N LEU A 532 5.06 4.01 26.59
CA LEU A 532 4.68 4.68 27.84
C LEU A 532 4.24 3.68 28.91
N ARG A 533 3.54 2.62 28.52
CA ARG A 533 3.14 1.55 29.45
C ARG A 533 4.37 0.82 30.02
N THR A 534 5.29 0.39 29.16
CA THR A 534 6.53 -0.26 29.61
C THR A 534 7.39 0.69 30.46
N LYS A 535 7.46 1.98 30.14
CA LYS A 535 8.11 3.00 30.97
C LYS A 535 7.53 3.07 32.37
N ALA A 536 6.21 3.15 32.50
CA ALA A 536 5.56 3.22 33.80
C ALA A 536 5.85 1.96 34.64
N LYS A 537 5.86 0.77 34.03
CA LYS A 537 6.23 -0.45 34.77
C LYS A 537 7.71 -0.50 35.16
N LEU A 538 8.62 0.02 34.32
CA LEU A 538 10.03 0.18 34.69
C LEU A 538 10.20 1.12 35.88
N GLN A 539 9.45 2.22 35.93
CA GLN A 539 9.43 3.15 37.06
C GLN A 539 8.89 2.50 38.34
N ILE A 540 7.85 1.66 38.23
CA ILE A 540 7.37 0.84 39.36
C ILE A 540 8.48 -0.08 39.88
N ALA A 541 9.20 -0.77 38.98
CA ALA A 541 10.29 -1.66 39.36
C ALA A 541 11.46 -0.93 40.04
N GLN A 542 11.67 0.35 39.73
CA GLN A 542 12.64 1.23 40.40
C GLN A 542 12.13 1.82 41.73
N GLY A 543 10.84 1.73 42.02
CA GLY A 543 10.21 2.34 43.20
C GLY A 543 9.71 3.79 42.99
N HIS A 544 9.81 4.34 41.78
CA HIS A 544 9.31 5.68 41.42
C HIS A 544 7.81 5.65 41.14
N LEU A 545 7.00 5.40 42.17
CA LEU A 545 5.56 5.17 42.03
C LEU A 545 4.79 6.43 41.56
N ARG A 546 5.25 7.64 41.94
CA ARG A 546 4.61 8.90 41.51
C ARG A 546 4.78 9.13 40.01
N ASP A 547 6.00 8.99 39.51
CA ASP A 547 6.34 9.13 38.09
C ASP A 547 5.59 8.09 37.25
N ALA A 548 5.39 6.88 37.77
CA ALA A 548 4.60 5.84 37.11
C ALA A 548 3.12 6.24 36.97
N VAL A 549 2.51 6.82 38.01
CA VAL A 549 1.14 7.35 37.93
C VAL A 549 1.07 8.46 36.87
N GLU A 550 2.00 9.41 36.88
CA GLU A 550 2.06 10.49 35.89
C GLU A 550 2.18 9.93 34.46
N THR A 551 3.06 8.96 34.24
CA THR A 551 3.24 8.31 32.93
C THR A 551 1.98 7.58 32.46
N TYR A 552 1.28 6.85 33.34
CA TYR A 552 -0.01 6.24 32.99
C TYR A 552 -1.10 7.26 32.69
N THR A 553 -1.17 8.36 33.46
CA THR A 553 -2.14 9.44 33.17
C THR A 553 -1.85 10.11 31.82
N HIS A 554 -0.56 10.29 31.48
CA HIS A 554 -0.15 10.80 30.18
C HIS A 554 -0.57 9.85 29.05
N LEU A 555 -0.36 8.55 29.20
CA LEU A 555 -0.79 7.53 28.26
C LEU A 555 -2.31 7.56 28.04
N LEU A 556 -3.09 7.62 29.11
CA LEU A 556 -4.55 7.73 29.02
C LEU A 556 -5.00 9.01 28.30
N ALA A 557 -4.32 10.13 28.53
CA ALA A 557 -4.59 11.38 27.82
C ALA A 557 -4.33 11.24 26.31
N VAL A 558 -3.22 10.60 25.91
CA VAL A 558 -2.91 10.31 24.49
C VAL A 558 -4.00 9.44 23.86
N LEU A 559 -4.43 8.37 24.54
CA LEU A 559 -5.49 7.47 24.05
C LEU A 559 -6.85 8.18 23.92
N GLN A 560 -7.19 9.09 24.84
CA GLN A 560 -8.41 9.89 24.74
C GLN A 560 -8.39 10.86 23.56
N VAL A 561 -7.24 11.50 23.31
CA VAL A 561 -7.06 12.40 22.15
C VAL A 561 -7.17 11.61 20.85
N GLN A 562 -6.56 10.42 20.77
CA GLN A 562 -6.72 9.50 19.64
C GLN A 562 -8.19 9.20 19.37
N ARG A 563 -8.93 8.81 20.41
CA ARG A 563 -10.36 8.47 20.26
C ARG A 563 -11.19 9.62 19.70
N LYS A 564 -10.88 10.87 20.08
CA LYS A 564 -11.58 12.07 19.59
C LYS A 564 -11.18 12.42 18.15
N SER A 565 -9.90 12.35 17.80
CA SER A 565 -9.41 12.68 16.44
C SER A 565 -9.91 11.69 15.38
N PHE A 566 -9.96 10.39 15.70
CA PHE A 566 -10.44 9.34 14.78
C PHE A 566 -11.97 9.28 14.63
N GLY A 567 -12.73 10.13 15.34
CA GLY A 567 -14.19 10.25 15.18
C GLY A 567 -14.64 10.67 13.77
N VAL A 568 -13.73 11.25 12.96
CA VAL A 568 -13.97 11.76 11.60
C VAL A 568 -13.61 10.73 10.52
N GLN A 569 -12.65 9.82 10.75
CA GLN A 569 -12.23 8.77 9.80
C GLN A 569 -12.78 7.40 10.25
N LYS A 570 -14.06 7.16 9.98
CA LYS A 570 -14.86 6.07 10.58
C LYS A 570 -14.57 4.63 10.09
N LYS A 571 -13.70 4.38 9.10
CA LYS A 571 -13.61 3.02 8.47
C LYS A 571 -12.23 2.37 8.41
N LEU A 572 -11.12 3.11 8.32
CA LEU A 572 -9.78 2.53 8.09
C LEU A 572 -9.14 1.79 9.27
N LEU A 573 -9.70 1.88 10.49
CA LEU A 573 -8.93 1.56 11.71
C LEU A 573 -9.72 0.72 12.72
N LYS A 574 -10.47 -0.29 12.27
CA LYS A 574 -11.10 -1.25 13.22
C LYS A 574 -10.05 -1.94 14.10
N ASN A 575 -8.93 -2.37 13.53
CA ASN A 575 -7.85 -3.06 14.25
C ASN A 575 -7.12 -2.12 15.22
N MET A 576 -6.77 -0.91 14.78
CA MET A 576 -6.13 0.09 15.67
C MET A 576 -7.07 0.59 16.77
N ARG A 577 -8.38 0.67 16.51
CA ARG A 577 -9.39 1.01 17.53
C ARG A 577 -9.55 -0.10 18.57
N ASN A 578 -9.45 -1.36 18.17
CA ASN A 578 -9.48 -2.49 19.10
C ASN A 578 -8.20 -2.51 19.95
N ASN A 579 -7.03 -2.33 19.34
CA ASN A 579 -5.75 -2.28 20.07
C ASN A 579 -5.66 -1.07 21.02
N SER A 580 -6.19 0.09 20.63
CA SER A 580 -6.24 1.27 21.50
C SER A 580 -7.15 1.04 22.71
N ARG A 581 -8.28 0.33 22.54
CA ARG A 581 -9.18 -0.04 23.64
C ARG A 581 -8.61 -1.12 24.56
N SER A 582 -7.92 -2.12 24.02
CA SER A 582 -7.27 -3.14 24.84
C SER A 582 -6.14 -2.52 25.66
N LEU A 583 -5.33 -1.64 25.05
CA LEU A 583 -4.28 -0.91 25.76
C LEU A 583 -4.88 0.02 26.84
N GLU A 584 -5.95 0.77 26.54
CA GLU A 584 -6.64 1.60 27.52
C GLU A 584 -7.11 0.77 28.73
N MET A 585 -7.75 -0.37 28.47
CA MET A 585 -8.20 -1.30 29.52
C MET A 585 -7.05 -1.81 30.38
N GLU A 586 -5.97 -2.28 29.73
CA GLU A 586 -4.78 -2.78 30.41
C GLU A 586 -4.11 -1.70 31.27
N THR A 587 -4.08 -0.44 30.81
CA THR A 587 -3.53 0.67 31.59
C THR A 587 -4.38 1.01 32.81
N TRP A 588 -5.72 0.87 32.73
CA TRP A 588 -6.58 1.00 33.91
C TRP A 588 -6.35 -0.12 34.93
N HIS A 589 -6.07 -1.35 34.47
CA HIS A 589 -5.71 -2.46 35.37
C HIS A 589 -4.35 -2.21 36.03
N ASP A 590 -3.35 -1.78 35.27
CA ASP A 590 -2.03 -1.48 35.80
C ASP A 590 -2.08 -0.35 36.84
N LEU A 591 -2.87 0.71 36.59
CA LEU A 591 -3.15 1.77 37.57
C LEU A 591 -3.91 1.27 38.81
N ALA A 592 -4.92 0.40 38.64
CA ALA A 592 -5.64 -0.17 39.77
C ALA A 592 -4.72 -1.00 40.67
N ASN A 593 -3.82 -1.78 40.08
CA ASN A 593 -2.81 -2.55 40.81
C ASN A 593 -1.82 -1.62 41.53
N LEU A 594 -1.39 -0.53 40.88
CA LEU A 594 -0.51 0.48 41.48
C LEU A 594 -1.17 1.18 42.69
N TYR A 595 -2.43 1.60 42.56
CA TYR A 595 -3.19 2.21 43.66
C TYR A 595 -3.47 1.22 44.80
N THR A 596 -3.69 -0.06 44.46
CA THR A 596 -3.82 -1.13 45.46
C THR A 596 -2.54 -1.28 46.27
N ASN A 597 -1.38 -1.28 45.62
CA ASN A 597 -0.07 -1.31 46.31
C ASN A 597 0.17 -0.07 47.17
N LEU A 598 -0.36 1.09 46.77
CA LEU A 598 -0.33 2.34 47.54
C LEU A 598 -1.40 2.42 48.66
N SER A 599 -2.22 1.38 48.85
CA SER A 599 -3.37 1.37 49.77
C SER A 599 -4.41 2.46 49.49
N GLN A 600 -4.45 3.01 48.27
CA GLN A 600 -5.42 4.00 47.81
C GLN A 600 -6.66 3.30 47.24
N TRP A 601 -7.47 2.76 48.14
CA TRP A 601 -8.58 1.87 47.82
C TRP A 601 -9.65 2.47 46.90
N ARG A 602 -9.99 3.75 47.12
CA ARG A 602 -11.04 4.45 46.35
C ARG A 602 -10.61 4.69 44.90
N ASP A 603 -9.36 5.08 44.69
CA ASP A 603 -8.83 5.34 43.35
C ASP A 603 -8.70 4.05 42.55
N ALA A 604 -8.29 2.95 43.20
CA ALA A 604 -8.29 1.62 42.59
C ALA A 604 -9.69 1.17 42.13
N GLU A 605 -10.74 1.39 42.94
CA GLU A 605 -12.13 1.10 42.55
C GLU A 605 -12.56 1.93 41.34
N VAL A 606 -12.23 3.22 41.30
CA VAL A 606 -12.53 4.09 40.16
C VAL A 606 -11.84 3.59 38.89
N CYS A 607 -10.59 3.16 38.96
CA CYS A 607 -9.87 2.56 37.83
C CYS A 607 -10.56 1.28 37.33
N LEU A 608 -11.01 0.41 38.23
CA LEU A 608 -11.73 -0.82 37.87
C LEU A 608 -13.08 -0.53 37.21
N ILE A 609 -13.85 0.45 37.71
CA ILE A 609 -15.13 0.88 37.12
C ILE A 609 -14.90 1.44 35.70
N LYS A 610 -13.85 2.23 35.50
CA LYS A 610 -13.51 2.76 34.17
C LYS A 610 -13.11 1.65 33.20
N SER A 611 -12.39 0.64 33.65
CA SER A 611 -12.07 -0.53 32.84
C SER A 611 -13.30 -1.35 32.47
N GLU A 612 -14.22 -1.56 33.42
CA GLU A 612 -15.49 -2.27 33.21
C GLU A 612 -16.38 -1.60 32.15
N ALA A 613 -16.37 -0.26 32.08
CA ALA A 613 -17.08 0.48 31.05
C ALA A 613 -16.53 0.24 29.62
N ILE A 614 -15.29 -0.23 29.48
CA ILE A 614 -14.67 -0.57 28.18
C ILE A 614 -14.98 -2.01 27.81
N ASN A 615 -14.73 -2.96 28.71
CA ASN A 615 -15.09 -4.36 28.54
C ASN A 615 -15.59 -4.96 29.88
N PRO A 616 -16.89 -5.24 30.00
CA PRO A 616 -17.45 -5.85 31.21
C PRO A 616 -16.92 -7.26 31.50
N HIS A 617 -16.51 -8.00 30.46
CA HIS A 617 -16.10 -9.40 30.55
C HIS A 617 -14.59 -9.53 30.34
N SER A 618 -13.80 -9.10 31.33
CA SER A 618 -12.34 -9.21 31.33
C SER A 618 -11.85 -10.01 32.54
N ALA A 619 -11.11 -11.09 32.30
CA ALA A 619 -10.50 -11.90 33.36
C ALA A 619 -9.47 -11.09 34.16
N SER A 620 -8.61 -10.32 33.46
CA SER A 620 -7.63 -9.43 34.08
C SER A 620 -8.26 -8.38 35.01
N ARG A 621 -9.45 -7.86 34.69
CA ARG A 621 -10.19 -6.98 35.58
C ARG A 621 -10.63 -7.69 36.86
N CYS A 622 -11.26 -8.85 36.73
CA CYS A 622 -11.69 -9.67 37.86
C CYS A 622 -10.50 -10.05 38.75
N HIS A 623 -9.34 -10.31 38.15
CA HIS A 623 -8.08 -10.53 38.85
C HIS A 623 -7.65 -9.28 39.65
N SER A 624 -7.57 -8.10 39.03
CA SER A 624 -7.23 -6.85 39.72
C SER A 624 -8.20 -6.50 40.86
N ALA A 625 -9.50 -6.79 40.69
CA ALA A 625 -10.48 -6.66 41.77
C ALA A 625 -10.20 -7.66 42.91
N GLY A 626 -9.82 -8.90 42.59
CA GLY A 626 -9.39 -9.89 43.57
C GLY A 626 -8.15 -9.45 44.35
N LEU A 627 -7.15 -8.87 43.68
CA LEU A 627 -5.96 -8.29 44.33
C LEU A 627 -6.35 -7.14 45.27
N LEU A 628 -7.29 -6.28 44.88
CA LEU A 628 -7.81 -5.21 45.72
C LEU A 628 -8.47 -5.75 47.01
N TYR A 629 -9.32 -6.78 46.90
CA TYR A 629 -9.95 -7.41 48.07
C TYR A 629 -8.93 -8.13 48.96
N GLN A 630 -7.95 -8.82 48.35
CA GLN A 630 -6.88 -9.48 49.07
C GLN A 630 -6.06 -8.46 49.88
N ALA A 631 -5.71 -7.32 49.29
CA ALA A 631 -4.98 -6.25 49.97
C ALA A 631 -5.77 -5.61 51.12
N ARG A 632 -7.11 -5.65 51.09
CA ARG A 632 -8.00 -5.25 52.20
C ARG A 632 -8.15 -6.32 53.29
N GLY A 633 -7.63 -7.53 53.10
CA GLY A 633 -7.83 -8.68 53.98
C GLY A 633 -9.18 -9.41 53.79
N LEU A 634 -9.93 -9.07 52.74
CA LEU A 634 -11.22 -9.68 52.41
C LEU A 634 -11.02 -10.93 51.53
N TYR A 635 -10.48 -11.99 52.14
CA TYR A 635 -10.03 -13.19 51.41
C TYR A 635 -11.15 -13.98 50.72
N LYS A 636 -12.38 -13.99 51.27
CA LYS A 636 -13.52 -14.71 50.67
C LYS A 636 -14.00 -14.01 49.39
N GLU A 637 -14.07 -12.69 49.42
CA GLU A 637 -14.41 -11.83 48.30
C GLU A 637 -13.31 -11.86 47.21
N ALA A 638 -12.05 -11.95 47.63
CA ALA A 638 -10.91 -12.13 46.73
C ALA A 638 -11.03 -13.47 45.96
N LEU A 639 -11.32 -14.58 46.64
CA LEU A 639 -11.53 -15.87 45.98
C LEU A 639 -12.70 -15.84 45.00
N GLN A 640 -13.82 -15.22 45.34
CA GLN A 640 -14.95 -15.07 44.42
C GLN A 640 -14.55 -14.28 43.17
N SER A 641 -13.71 -13.25 43.32
CA SER A 641 -13.25 -12.44 42.21
C SER A 641 -12.26 -13.20 41.32
N PHE A 642 -11.34 -13.98 41.90
CA PHE A 642 -10.46 -14.86 41.13
C PHE A 642 -11.22 -16.00 40.45
N GLN A 643 -12.24 -16.58 41.09
CA GLN A 643 -13.09 -17.58 40.46
C GLN A 643 -13.80 -17.00 39.24
N LYS A 644 -14.39 -15.79 39.35
CA LYS A 644 -14.98 -15.09 38.19
C LYS A 644 -13.97 -14.84 37.07
N SER A 645 -12.70 -14.59 37.41
CA SER A 645 -11.62 -14.49 36.41
C SER A 645 -11.40 -15.82 35.70
N LEU A 646 -11.38 -16.94 36.43
CA LEU A 646 -11.18 -18.28 35.87
C LEU A 646 -12.41 -18.80 35.10
N ASP A 647 -13.62 -18.42 35.51
CA ASP A 647 -14.85 -18.70 34.77
C ASP A 647 -14.88 -17.98 33.41
N THR A 648 -14.23 -16.81 33.33
CA THR A 648 -14.09 -16.04 32.08
C THR A 648 -12.94 -16.59 31.23
N GLU A 649 -11.76 -16.77 31.83
CA GLU A 649 -10.57 -17.33 31.19
C GLU A 649 -9.96 -18.42 32.09
N PRO A 650 -10.24 -19.71 31.81
CA PRO A 650 -9.72 -20.82 32.63
C PRO A 650 -8.19 -20.88 32.69
N ASN A 651 -7.53 -20.33 31.67
CA ASN A 651 -6.07 -20.35 31.53
C ASN A 651 -5.39 -19.07 32.05
N HIS A 652 -6.06 -18.26 32.87
CA HIS A 652 -5.49 -17.01 33.38
C HIS A 652 -4.47 -17.26 34.50
N VAL A 653 -3.19 -17.38 34.13
CA VAL A 653 -2.07 -17.73 35.04
C VAL A 653 -2.02 -16.88 36.32
N PRO A 654 -2.11 -15.53 36.28
CA PRO A 654 -2.10 -14.72 37.51
C PRO A 654 -3.21 -15.11 38.49
N SER A 655 -4.42 -15.41 38.01
CA SER A 655 -5.55 -15.80 38.88
C SER A 655 -5.38 -17.20 39.45
N LEU A 656 -4.80 -18.16 38.70
CA LEU A 656 -4.49 -19.48 39.24
C LEU A 656 -3.52 -19.38 40.42
N VAL A 657 -2.45 -18.59 40.27
CA VAL A 657 -1.45 -18.35 41.32
C VAL A 657 -2.06 -17.61 42.51
N SER A 658 -2.78 -16.51 42.27
CA SER A 658 -3.40 -15.73 43.37
C SER A 658 -4.48 -16.52 44.11
N THR A 659 -5.24 -17.38 43.43
CA THR A 659 -6.19 -18.30 44.08
C THR A 659 -5.45 -19.23 45.04
N ALA A 660 -4.34 -19.85 44.60
CA ALA A 660 -3.54 -20.71 45.47
C ALA A 660 -2.95 -19.94 46.67
N ILE A 661 -2.50 -18.69 46.47
CA ILE A 661 -2.00 -17.84 47.56
C ILE A 661 -3.10 -17.55 48.59
N VAL A 662 -4.29 -17.15 48.16
CA VAL A 662 -5.41 -16.84 49.07
C VAL A 662 -5.94 -18.09 49.76
N LEU A 663 -6.00 -19.23 49.07
CA LEU A 663 -6.35 -20.52 49.68
C LEU A 663 -5.38 -20.90 50.81
N ARG A 664 -4.09 -20.59 50.68
CA ARG A 664 -3.12 -20.78 51.77
C ARG A 664 -3.41 -19.91 52.99
N GLN A 665 -3.89 -18.68 52.77
CA GLN A 665 -4.17 -17.70 53.83
C GLN A 665 -5.48 -18.01 54.58
N LEU A 666 -6.39 -18.75 53.95
CA LEU A 666 -7.61 -19.25 54.55
C LEU A 666 -7.33 -20.63 55.17
N ASP A 667 -6.95 -20.66 56.45
CA ASP A 667 -6.71 -21.90 57.21
C ASP A 667 -7.87 -22.91 57.02
N GLY A 668 -7.54 -24.13 56.61
CA GLY A 668 -8.49 -25.24 56.45
C GLY A 668 -8.79 -25.72 55.02
N GLN A 669 -8.18 -25.13 53.98
CA GLN A 669 -8.30 -25.59 52.59
C GLN A 669 -7.27 -26.68 52.25
N SER A 670 -7.62 -27.60 51.36
CA SER A 670 -6.81 -28.80 51.07
C SER A 670 -5.58 -28.48 50.22
N LEU A 671 -4.37 -28.83 50.71
CA LEU A 671 -3.09 -28.72 49.98
C LEU A 671 -3.13 -29.27 48.54
N PRO A 672 -3.85 -30.37 48.22
CA PRO A 672 -3.95 -30.89 46.84
C PRO A 672 -4.58 -29.91 45.85
N VAL A 673 -5.59 -29.13 46.27
CA VAL A 673 -6.26 -28.15 45.41
C VAL A 673 -5.31 -26.98 45.11
N MET A 674 -4.54 -26.53 46.09
CA MET A 674 -3.53 -25.50 45.87
C MET A 674 -2.44 -25.99 44.91
N LYS A 675 -2.00 -27.23 45.09
CA LYS A 675 -1.03 -27.88 44.20
C LYS A 675 -1.57 -27.97 42.78
N SER A 676 -2.85 -28.33 42.58
CA SER A 676 -3.43 -28.41 41.23
C SER A 676 -3.39 -27.06 40.53
N PHE A 677 -3.85 -25.99 41.18
CA PHE A 677 -3.82 -24.63 40.62
C PHE A 677 -2.39 -24.18 40.25
N LEU A 678 -1.41 -24.46 41.11
CA LEU A 678 0.00 -24.11 40.84
C LEU A 678 0.60 -24.97 39.72
N THR A 679 0.30 -26.26 39.67
CA THR A 679 0.77 -27.12 38.57
C THR A 679 0.12 -26.74 37.24
N ASP A 680 -1.15 -26.32 37.24
CA ASP A 680 -1.83 -25.83 36.04
C ASP A 680 -1.27 -24.47 35.61
N ALA A 681 -0.95 -23.58 36.57
CA ALA A 681 -0.24 -22.34 36.28
C ALA A 681 1.13 -22.61 35.63
N LEU A 682 1.91 -23.57 36.14
CA LEU A 682 3.22 -23.95 35.60
C LEU A 682 3.13 -24.72 34.27
N ARG A 683 2.01 -25.38 33.98
CA ARG A 683 1.74 -25.95 32.64
C ARG A 683 1.56 -24.85 31.59
N LEU A 684 0.98 -23.72 31.98
CA LEU A 684 0.69 -22.59 31.09
C LEU A 684 1.88 -21.62 30.98
N ASP A 685 2.49 -21.26 32.11
CA ASP A 685 3.72 -20.45 32.19
C ASP A 685 4.71 -21.10 33.15
N ARG A 686 5.60 -21.91 32.58
CA ARG A 686 6.62 -22.62 33.33
C ARG A 686 7.73 -21.72 33.86
N THR A 687 7.84 -20.50 33.35
CA THR A 687 8.88 -19.55 33.74
C THR A 687 8.43 -18.59 34.84
N ASN A 688 7.25 -18.82 35.42
CA ASN A 688 6.67 -17.97 36.45
C ASN A 688 7.38 -18.19 37.82
N PRO A 689 8.14 -17.21 38.34
CA PRO A 689 8.86 -17.38 39.61
C PRO A 689 7.91 -17.52 40.81
N SER A 690 6.79 -16.79 40.79
CA SER A 690 5.80 -16.81 41.87
C SER A 690 5.12 -18.17 42.01
N ALA A 691 4.80 -18.82 40.88
CA ALA A 691 4.20 -20.16 40.91
C ALA A 691 5.16 -21.19 41.54
N TRP A 692 6.43 -21.20 41.15
CA TRP A 692 7.46 -22.08 41.72
C TRP A 692 7.67 -21.83 43.22
N TYR A 693 7.76 -20.57 43.64
CA TYR A 693 7.91 -20.22 45.05
C TYR A 693 6.72 -20.70 45.89
N ASN A 694 5.50 -20.46 45.42
CA ASN A 694 4.30 -20.88 46.14
C ASN A 694 4.12 -22.41 46.15
N LEU A 695 4.60 -23.10 45.12
CA LEU A 695 4.64 -24.57 45.09
C LEU A 695 5.64 -25.13 46.11
N GLY A 696 6.82 -24.52 46.23
CA GLY A 696 7.79 -24.85 47.27
C GLY A 696 7.23 -24.66 48.69
N LEU A 697 6.43 -23.61 48.91
CA LEU A 697 5.72 -23.40 50.18
C LEU A 697 4.68 -24.49 50.46
N VAL A 698 3.95 -24.95 49.43
CA VAL A 698 2.99 -26.07 49.57
C VAL A 698 3.73 -27.34 49.96
N TYR A 699 4.82 -27.68 49.27
CA TYR A 699 5.64 -28.85 49.58
C TYR A 699 6.25 -28.81 50.98
N LYS A 700 6.68 -27.63 51.44
CA LYS A 700 7.18 -27.45 52.81
C LYS A 700 6.11 -27.72 53.88
N SER A 701 4.84 -27.42 53.57
CA SER A 701 3.72 -27.63 54.50
C SER A 701 3.16 -29.05 54.49
N GLU A 702 3.50 -29.88 53.50
CA GLU A 702 2.99 -31.24 53.35
C GLU A 702 3.82 -32.23 54.20
N THR A 703 3.19 -32.90 55.18
CA THR A 703 3.89 -33.87 56.05
C THR A 703 4.15 -35.17 55.31
N GLY A 704 5.33 -35.29 54.68
CA GLY A 704 5.80 -36.53 54.04
C GLY A 704 6.49 -36.34 52.69
N VAL A 705 6.44 -35.14 52.10
CA VAL A 705 7.19 -34.82 50.88
C VAL A 705 8.63 -34.43 51.24
N SER A 706 9.60 -34.86 50.42
CA SER A 706 11.02 -34.61 50.67
C SER A 706 11.30 -33.11 50.65
N ALA A 707 11.98 -32.59 51.68
CA ALA A 707 12.50 -31.22 51.72
C ALA A 707 13.33 -30.85 50.48
N LEU A 708 13.82 -31.86 49.74
CA LEU A 708 14.46 -31.74 48.45
C LEU A 708 13.56 -31.09 47.38
N GLU A 709 12.31 -31.54 47.21
CA GLU A 709 11.40 -31.01 46.17
C GLU A 709 11.05 -29.55 46.44
N ALA A 710 10.89 -29.19 47.71
CA ALA A 710 10.68 -27.80 48.13
C ALA A 710 11.92 -26.95 47.82
N ALA A 711 13.13 -27.45 48.10
CA ALA A 711 14.38 -26.75 47.81
C ALA A 711 14.57 -26.53 46.30
N GLU A 712 14.32 -27.55 45.47
CA GLU A 712 14.38 -27.43 44.00
C GLU A 712 13.39 -26.37 43.48
N CYS A 713 12.18 -26.31 44.04
CA CYS A 713 11.20 -25.28 43.66
C CYS A 713 11.67 -23.87 44.03
N PHE A 714 12.31 -23.69 45.19
CA PHE A 714 12.84 -22.39 45.59
C PHE A 714 14.04 -21.97 44.75
N GLU A 715 14.95 -22.90 44.45
CA GLU A 715 16.09 -22.65 43.56
C GLU A 715 15.62 -22.25 42.16
N ALA A 716 14.63 -22.96 41.60
CA ALA A 716 14.02 -22.61 40.33
C ALA A 716 13.37 -21.22 40.37
N ALA A 717 12.65 -20.89 41.45
CA ALA A 717 12.03 -19.58 41.62
C ALA A 717 13.06 -18.45 41.66
N GLU A 718 14.18 -18.63 42.36
CA GLU A 718 15.25 -17.64 42.47
C GLU A 718 15.92 -17.39 41.11
N LEU A 719 16.34 -18.45 40.41
CA LEU A 719 16.96 -18.35 39.07
C LEU A 719 16.03 -17.67 38.05
N LEU A 720 14.72 -17.98 38.10
CA LEU A 720 13.74 -17.35 37.23
C LEU A 720 13.46 -15.89 37.61
N GLN A 721 13.49 -15.55 38.89
CA GLN A 721 13.29 -14.19 39.37
C GLN A 721 14.45 -13.26 38.97
N GLU A 722 15.68 -13.75 39.03
CA GLU A 722 16.87 -13.02 38.58
C GLU A 722 16.81 -12.68 37.09
N SER A 723 16.22 -13.55 36.29
CA SER A 723 16.08 -13.38 34.84
C SER A 723 14.70 -12.90 34.39
N ALA A 724 13.81 -12.52 35.33
CA ALA A 724 12.45 -12.07 35.04
C ALA A 724 12.43 -10.62 34.52
N PRO A 725 11.85 -10.36 33.32
CA PRO A 725 11.58 -9.01 32.85
C PRO A 725 10.39 -8.40 33.58
N VAL A 726 10.27 -7.07 33.46
CA VAL A 726 9.14 -6.31 34.02
C VAL A 726 7.83 -6.59 33.26
N GLU A 727 7.93 -6.96 31.98
CA GLU A 727 6.83 -7.45 31.15
C GLU A 727 7.26 -8.71 30.41
N PRO A 728 6.35 -9.65 30.10
CA PRO A 728 6.64 -10.77 29.21
C PRO A 728 7.31 -10.31 27.90
N PHE A 729 8.22 -11.11 27.34
CA PHE A 729 8.96 -10.69 26.14
C PHE A 729 8.05 -10.57 24.90
N ARG A 730 7.01 -11.40 24.80
CA ARG A 730 6.05 -11.43 23.69
C ARG A 730 4.98 -10.34 23.71
#